data_AF-A0A7K4CYV9-F1
#
_entry.id   AF-A0A7K4CYV9-F1
#
_cell.length_a   1.000
_cell.length_b   1.000
_cell.length_c   1.000
_cell.angle_alpha   90.00
_cell.angle_beta   90.00
_cell.angle_gamma   90.00
#
_symmetry.space_group_name_H-M   'P 1'
#
loop_
_entity.id
_entity.type
_entity.pdbx_description
1 polymer ?
#
loop_
_entity_poly.entity_id
_entity_poly.type
_entity_poly.pdbx_seq_one_letter_code
_entity_poly.pdbx_strand_id
1 'polypeptide(L)'
;MASRGKKLLIVVACCIAAAILIPVTTCSLQERGNKSVFPSESSSINIAVIASHVDSRYLLKWPVAVDLDPSFNVTYFESANMSGFSIPDPASTVQPFDVVYLLDLPWNTTLTVNQSQNLTRAVQNGTVGLFFQANCAIMPYNKTILDIIDDVLPFKPVLDDSGNPKELRASIVDTIGTVVAPGNDVLQERVGFISLPQLLNLTETNASHPAVKPLVMGTTGLTVGSQQYPMLATLDDPVMRVVALAAPVRQGSNKNLGNWPFFTYFVYVSTMKLARVPSSGILAFADWPFAPIPQGSSQVFILVLLGAFVAFTVAMFAYFRKYTRSTPLELLPLEIYLQRVAARKAKAASKKGFLDRLAKRNAKPALIVTPAMPGREIEGEKSWDVAGYHKPLAGFFTMFFITLVVLAPLFVVIIYVLPTFILQDPGAFGIQFIISSIFSAVFITLDFGLAQAYDRFVGQYWTTDPARALKHVQFFIWFQMISGLAQTTVISLIGIYLVPRVASFGFMAWFFVVNTLVQFPGIVYVFTHLLKSAQRTDVEALINFISLIFFQIGLMAVLPDVFRNIGAQNPLIGEVIGSSLGLSIASYTGSLAQMLLSAAFLKTIDARFTIKQMFRLDFGWQLVKETLTFGLKSMLSNVIYLFGNFASVLIITLFLNNYTYLGSFIGMATYLTYPILFMTVLYENALPTTSEAFNNKKIKLTEAFVSYGFKYFGMFALLLFTLFAMPSSVNRIVTSIVPDLYKPVGMVIMFYSITKLFIALGDFAKFFLIAIDRAGTYVVAVAIEQLIRIAFLLSAIGSLQFFAFVFAEIPGVIFKVIFTWVLTNKRIIKVRVNWWQTLVAPGLSCLAIAGIGWFLSLFYD
;
A
#
# COMPACT_ATOMS: atom_id res chain seq x y z
N MET A 1 -33.01 -19.72 7.43
CA MET A 1 -31.75 -19.10 6.97
C MET A 1 -31.22 -18.05 7.95
N ALA A 2 -32.07 -17.27 8.64
CA ALA A 2 -31.66 -16.24 9.60
C ALA A 2 -30.87 -16.73 10.84
N SER A 3 -31.11 -17.94 11.37
CA SER A 3 -30.42 -18.42 12.59
C SER A 3 -28.99 -18.93 12.36
N ARG A 4 -28.65 -19.39 11.14
CA ARG A 4 -27.29 -19.80 10.78
C ARG A 4 -26.42 -18.64 10.33
N GLY A 5 -27.02 -17.56 9.82
CA GLY A 5 -26.33 -16.30 9.53
C GLY A 5 -25.80 -15.62 10.81
N LYS A 6 -26.55 -15.68 11.92
CA LYS A 6 -26.12 -15.09 13.22
C LYS A 6 -24.81 -15.69 13.76
N LYS A 7 -24.62 -17.00 13.69
CA LYS A 7 -23.37 -17.64 14.19
C LYS A 7 -22.15 -17.25 13.36
N LEU A 8 -22.33 -17.10 12.05
CA LEU A 8 -21.25 -16.67 11.15
C LEU A 8 -20.95 -15.17 11.32
N LEU A 9 -21.98 -14.35 11.51
CA LEU A 9 -21.84 -12.94 11.84
C LEU A 9 -21.12 -12.74 13.18
N ILE A 10 -21.34 -13.61 14.16
CA ILE A 10 -20.62 -13.62 15.44
C ILE A 10 -19.15 -13.99 15.24
N VAL A 11 -18.82 -14.95 14.38
CA VAL A 11 -17.40 -15.28 14.08
C VAL A 11 -16.71 -14.14 13.36
N VAL A 12 -17.36 -13.52 12.37
CA VAL A 12 -16.84 -12.34 11.66
C VAL A 12 -16.72 -11.16 12.62
N ALA A 13 -17.72 -10.93 13.48
CA ALA A 13 -17.66 -9.91 14.52
C ALA A 13 -16.60 -10.20 15.58
N CYS A 14 -16.31 -11.46 15.92
CA CYS A 14 -15.22 -11.84 16.83
C CYS A 14 -13.85 -11.69 16.17
N CYS A 15 -13.71 -11.96 14.87
CA CYS A 15 -12.46 -11.73 14.14
C CYS A 15 -12.22 -10.23 13.92
N ILE A 16 -13.27 -9.47 13.61
CA ILE A 16 -13.23 -8.00 13.53
C ILE A 16 -12.96 -7.41 14.92
N ALA A 17 -13.62 -7.91 15.96
CA ALA A 17 -13.37 -7.49 17.34
C ALA A 17 -11.96 -7.86 17.78
N ALA A 18 -11.42 -9.03 17.41
CA ALA A 18 -10.02 -9.36 17.67
C ALA A 18 -9.09 -8.39 16.93
N ALA A 19 -9.27 -8.17 15.62
CA ALA A 19 -8.46 -7.23 14.84
C ALA A 19 -8.56 -5.78 15.34
N ILE A 20 -9.72 -5.35 15.84
CA ILE A 20 -9.96 -4.01 16.43
C ILE A 20 -9.41 -3.91 17.86
N LEU A 21 -9.59 -4.94 18.69
CA LEU A 21 -9.16 -4.95 20.10
C LEU A 21 -7.63 -5.07 20.22
N ILE A 22 -6.95 -5.72 19.26
CA ILE A 22 -5.51 -6.00 19.31
C ILE A 22 -4.65 -4.74 19.49
N PRO A 23 -4.78 -3.68 18.66
CA PRO A 23 -3.93 -2.49 18.82
C PRO A 23 -4.45 -1.57 19.95
N VAL A 24 -5.77 -1.50 20.12
CA VAL A 24 -6.42 -0.50 20.99
C VAL A 24 -6.34 -0.87 22.47
N THR A 25 -6.52 -2.15 22.82
CA THR A 25 -6.44 -2.59 24.23
C THR A 25 -5.01 -2.81 24.71
N THR A 26 -4.07 -3.11 23.81
CA THR A 26 -2.66 -3.28 24.21
C THR A 26 -1.97 -1.95 24.47
N CYS A 27 -2.28 -0.90 23.69
CA CYS A 27 -1.81 0.46 23.97
C CYS A 27 -2.40 1.02 25.28
N SER A 28 -3.68 0.80 25.59
CA SER A 28 -4.26 1.30 26.85
C SER A 28 -3.76 0.56 28.09
N LEU A 29 -3.28 -0.68 27.95
CA LEU A 29 -2.63 -1.43 29.04
C LEU A 29 -1.19 -0.97 29.29
N GLN A 30 -0.53 -0.33 28.31
CA GLN A 30 0.84 0.15 28.42
C GLN A 30 0.93 1.39 29.35
N GLU A 31 -0.13 2.20 29.44
CA GLU A 31 -0.25 3.30 30.40
C GLU A 31 -0.22 2.87 31.87
N ARG A 32 -0.44 1.58 32.19
CA ARG A 32 -0.49 1.08 33.58
C ARG A 32 0.77 0.36 34.06
N GLY A 33 1.80 0.24 33.22
CA GLY A 33 3.05 -0.43 33.56
C GLY A 33 4.06 0.50 34.23
N ASN A 34 3.99 0.64 35.55
CA ASN A 34 4.88 1.47 36.37
C ASN A 34 6.30 0.86 36.49
N LYS A 35 7.04 0.75 35.39
CA LYS A 35 8.48 0.43 35.41
C LYS A 35 9.26 1.72 35.16
N SER A 36 9.73 2.34 36.25
CA SER A 36 10.76 3.36 36.16
C SER A 36 11.98 2.76 35.46
N VAL A 37 12.35 3.33 34.31
CA VAL A 37 13.44 2.84 33.44
C VAL A 37 14.81 3.27 33.96
N PHE A 38 14.83 4.11 35.00
CA PHE A 38 16.05 4.51 35.68
C PHE A 38 16.36 3.56 36.85
N PRO A 39 17.65 3.21 37.08
CA PRO A 39 18.08 2.67 38.36
C PRO A 39 17.62 3.65 39.45
N SER A 40 17.17 3.10 40.57
CA SER A 40 16.41 3.74 41.65
C SER A 40 17.06 4.93 42.37
N GLU A 41 18.03 5.63 41.80
CA GLU A 41 18.76 6.75 42.44
C GLU A 41 19.17 7.93 41.53
N SER A 42 18.79 8.02 40.24
CA SER A 42 19.28 9.10 39.36
C SER A 42 18.23 10.16 38.99
N SER A 43 18.52 11.41 39.37
CA SER A 43 17.99 12.71 38.88
C SER A 43 16.97 12.68 37.74
N SER A 44 15.73 13.10 38.02
CA SER A 44 14.76 13.50 36.99
C SER A 44 15.33 14.62 36.12
N ILE A 45 15.16 14.53 34.80
CA ILE A 45 15.56 15.59 33.86
C ILE A 45 14.49 16.67 33.92
N ASN A 46 14.85 17.87 34.39
CA ASN A 46 13.92 18.99 34.50
C ASN A 46 13.83 19.71 33.15
N ILE A 47 12.62 19.83 32.62
CA ILE A 47 12.37 20.39 31.29
C ILE A 47 11.46 21.62 31.42
N ALA A 48 11.87 22.74 30.85
CA ALA A 48 11.00 23.90 30.66
C ALA A 48 10.48 23.92 29.23
N VAL A 49 9.18 24.06 29.03
CA VAL A 49 8.56 24.23 27.71
C VAL A 49 7.91 25.61 27.67
N ILE A 50 8.40 26.51 26.82
CA ILE A 50 7.89 27.87 26.65
C ILE A 50 7.15 27.94 25.31
N ALA A 51 5.86 28.32 25.30
CA ALA A 51 5.06 28.38 24.07
C ALA A 51 4.01 29.51 23.99
N SER A 52 3.70 30.02 22.78
CA SER A 52 2.76 31.15 22.54
C SER A 52 1.31 30.86 22.81
N HIS A 53 0.91 29.68 22.37
CA HIS A 53 -0.46 29.23 22.30
C HIS A 53 -0.35 27.73 22.09
N VAL A 54 -0.67 26.96 23.11
CA VAL A 54 -0.93 25.53 22.92
C VAL A 54 -2.27 25.45 22.18
N ASP A 55 -2.30 25.74 20.87
CA ASP A 55 -3.50 25.45 20.09
C ASP A 55 -3.70 23.93 20.15
N SER A 56 -4.72 23.57 20.93
CA SER A 56 -5.12 22.25 21.41
C SER A 56 -5.34 21.18 20.34
N ARG A 57 -4.97 21.42 19.07
CA ARG A 57 -5.17 20.48 17.96
C ARG A 57 -3.91 20.16 17.17
N TYR A 58 -2.85 20.97 17.27
CA TYR A 58 -1.65 20.80 16.44
C TYR A 58 -0.36 20.65 17.26
N LEU A 59 -0.25 21.38 18.37
CA LEU A 59 0.88 21.29 19.28
C LEU A 59 0.77 20.13 20.28
N LEU A 60 -0.43 19.54 20.48
CA LEU A 60 -0.69 18.50 21.49
C LEU A 60 0.29 17.32 21.49
N LYS A 61 0.92 16.97 20.35
CA LYS A 61 1.86 15.85 20.35
C LYS A 61 3.21 16.18 20.98
N TRP A 62 3.63 17.45 21.05
CA TRP A 62 4.91 17.81 21.67
C TRP A 62 4.85 17.73 23.19
N PRO A 63 3.88 18.38 23.87
CA PRO A 63 3.66 18.19 25.30
C PRO A 63 3.52 16.71 25.64
N VAL A 64 2.70 15.97 24.89
CA VAL A 64 2.56 14.53 25.10
C VAL A 64 3.88 13.79 24.90
N ALA A 65 4.69 14.13 23.89
CA ALA A 65 5.97 13.46 23.65
C ALA A 65 6.95 13.58 24.82
N VAL A 66 6.96 14.75 25.47
CA VAL A 66 7.81 14.98 26.65
C VAL A 66 7.17 14.44 27.92
N ASP A 67 5.84 14.51 28.06
CA ASP A 67 5.12 13.99 29.22
C ASP A 67 5.04 12.44 29.25
N LEU A 68 5.32 11.79 28.12
CA LEU A 68 5.26 10.33 28.01
C LEU A 68 6.33 9.62 28.84
N ASP A 69 7.53 10.18 28.96
CA ASP A 69 8.61 9.56 29.71
C ASP A 69 8.59 10.06 31.17
N PRO A 70 8.30 9.19 32.17
CA PRO A 70 8.18 9.60 33.57
C PRO A 70 9.51 10.09 34.18
N SER A 71 10.63 9.93 33.47
CA SER A 71 11.91 10.50 33.88
C SER A 71 12.04 12.00 33.63
N PHE A 72 11.13 12.57 32.84
CA PHE A 72 11.09 13.99 32.52
C PHE A 72 10.16 14.72 33.48
N ASN A 73 10.68 15.74 34.16
CA ASN A 73 9.91 16.64 35.00
C ASN A 73 9.62 17.92 34.21
N VAL A 74 8.44 17.99 33.58
CA VAL A 74 8.10 19.04 32.61
C VAL A 74 7.35 20.19 33.28
N THR A 75 7.82 21.41 33.05
CA THR A 75 7.16 22.65 33.47
C THR A 75 6.80 23.48 32.24
N TYR A 76 5.51 23.77 32.06
CA TYR A 76 5.00 24.57 30.94
C TYR A 76 4.90 26.05 31.33
N PHE A 77 5.38 26.92 30.45
CA PHE A 77 5.29 28.37 30.55
C PHE A 77 4.55 28.91 29.33
N GLU A 78 3.35 29.46 29.53
CA GLU A 78 2.66 30.21 28.49
C GLU A 78 3.32 31.58 28.30
N SER A 79 3.52 32.00 27.05
CA SER A 79 4.21 33.27 26.73
C SER A 79 3.54 34.50 27.37
N ALA A 80 2.22 34.45 27.58
CA ALA A 80 1.45 35.51 28.23
C ALA A 80 1.66 35.59 29.77
N ASN A 81 2.25 34.56 30.39
CA ASN A 81 2.33 34.40 31.85
C ASN A 81 3.72 33.95 32.34
N MET A 82 4.80 34.41 31.68
CA MET A 82 6.18 34.11 32.08
C MET A 82 6.62 34.77 33.41
N SER A 83 5.70 35.30 34.22
CA SER A 83 6.00 35.92 35.52
C SER A 83 6.56 34.91 36.55
N GLY A 84 6.31 33.61 36.36
CA GLY A 84 6.88 32.52 37.15
C GLY A 84 8.24 31.97 36.66
N PHE A 85 8.73 32.41 35.50
CA PHE A 85 10.05 31.96 34.98
C PHE A 85 11.17 32.77 35.65
N SER A 86 11.63 32.30 36.81
CA SER A 86 12.78 32.86 37.52
C SER A 86 13.91 31.84 37.58
N ILE A 87 15.08 32.20 37.05
CA ILE A 87 16.31 31.44 37.27
C ILE A 87 16.86 31.91 38.62
N PRO A 88 17.13 31.00 39.57
CA PRO A 88 17.62 31.40 40.88
C PRO A 88 18.98 32.11 40.79
N ASP A 89 19.25 32.96 41.78
CA ASP A 89 20.42 33.84 41.88
C ASP A 89 21.74 33.04 41.70
N PRO A 90 22.74 33.49 40.93
CA PRO A 90 24.04 32.82 40.71
C PRO A 90 24.80 32.36 41.95
N ALA A 91 24.46 32.85 43.15
CA ALA A 91 24.99 32.32 44.42
C ALA A 91 24.41 30.93 44.80
N SER A 92 23.33 30.51 44.15
CA SER A 92 22.73 29.18 44.30
C SER A 92 23.26 28.24 43.21
N THR A 93 23.82 27.10 43.63
CA THR A 93 24.45 26.09 42.77
C THR A 93 23.48 25.21 41.99
N VAL A 94 22.19 25.55 41.95
CA VAL A 94 21.13 24.68 41.39
C VAL A 94 20.61 25.30 40.09
N GLN A 95 20.97 24.71 38.94
CA GLN A 95 20.27 25.00 37.69
C GLN A 95 18.85 24.43 37.77
N PRO A 96 17.78 25.20 37.48
CA PRO A 96 16.41 24.74 37.64
C PRO A 96 15.95 23.80 36.51
N PHE A 97 16.57 23.85 35.32
CA PHE A 97 16.17 23.06 34.15
C PHE A 97 17.40 22.52 33.39
N ASP A 98 17.34 21.25 33.01
CA ASP A 98 18.35 20.55 32.21
C ASP A 98 18.12 20.76 30.70
N VAL A 99 16.87 20.98 30.29
CA VAL A 99 16.47 21.23 28.90
C VAL A 99 15.40 22.33 28.86
N VAL A 100 15.55 23.29 27.93
CA VAL A 100 14.54 24.33 27.68
C VAL A 100 14.08 24.26 26.22
N TYR A 101 12.79 24.01 25.97
CA TYR A 101 12.13 24.06 24.66
C TYR A 101 11.47 25.42 24.43
N LEU A 102 11.69 26.02 23.26
CA LEU A 102 11.07 27.28 22.84
C LEU A 102 10.16 27.06 21.62
N LEU A 103 8.89 26.72 21.83
CA LEU A 103 7.97 26.32 20.77
C LEU A 103 7.04 27.47 20.38
N ASP A 104 7.02 27.89 19.11
CA ASP A 104 6.02 28.85 18.59
C ASP A 104 5.90 30.09 19.48
N LEU A 105 6.86 31.03 19.49
CA LEU A 105 6.78 32.23 20.33
C LEU A 105 6.04 33.36 19.59
N PRO A 106 5.02 34.04 20.18
CA PRO A 106 4.21 35.02 19.46
C PRO A 106 4.89 36.39 19.46
N TRP A 107 4.67 37.13 18.37
CA TRP A 107 5.26 38.44 18.08
C TRP A 107 5.05 39.51 19.20
N ASN A 108 3.89 39.52 19.85
CA ASN A 108 3.55 40.54 20.87
C ASN A 108 4.15 40.26 22.26
N THR A 109 4.92 39.19 22.42
CA THR A 109 5.53 38.86 23.71
C THR A 109 6.64 39.85 23.99
N THR A 110 6.32 40.91 24.71
CA THR A 110 7.34 41.79 25.25
C THR A 110 7.92 41.07 26.46
N LEU A 111 9.07 40.40 26.28
CA LEU A 111 9.82 39.90 27.42
C LEU A 111 10.23 41.11 28.27
N THR A 112 9.91 41.06 29.56
CA THR A 112 10.49 42.03 30.50
C THR A 112 12.01 41.90 30.49
N VAL A 113 12.73 42.96 30.87
CA VAL A 113 14.20 42.95 30.95
C VAL A 113 14.72 41.75 31.76
N ASN A 114 14.04 41.40 32.86
CA ASN A 114 14.41 40.26 33.69
C ASN A 114 14.17 38.92 32.98
N GLN A 115 13.06 38.75 32.25
CA GLN A 115 12.79 37.54 31.48
C GLN A 115 13.76 37.36 30.32
N SER A 116 14.10 38.46 29.64
CA SER A 116 15.14 38.50 28.60
C SER A 116 16.48 38.05 29.18
N GLN A 117 16.93 38.66 30.30
CA GLN A 117 18.19 38.28 30.96
C GLN A 117 18.21 36.83 31.45
N ASN A 118 17.09 36.33 31.99
CA ASN A 118 16.98 34.93 32.40
C ASN A 118 17.08 34.00 31.19
N LEU A 119 16.37 34.27 30.10
CA LEU A 119 16.47 33.47 28.88
C LEU A 119 17.90 33.49 28.32
N THR A 120 18.54 34.67 28.23
CA THR A 120 19.94 34.80 27.81
C THR A 120 20.87 33.96 28.68
N ARG A 121 20.69 34.00 30.01
CA ARG A 121 21.51 33.22 30.95
C ARG A 121 21.28 31.71 30.82
N ALA A 122 20.04 31.26 30.66
CA ALA A 122 19.74 29.85 30.41
C ALA A 122 20.48 29.37 29.16
N VAL A 123 20.38 30.17 28.09
CA VAL A 123 21.00 29.88 26.79
C VAL A 123 22.53 29.85 26.90
N GLN A 124 23.14 30.79 27.63
CA GLN A 124 24.60 30.88 27.81
C GLN A 124 25.18 29.82 28.76
N ASN A 125 24.40 29.34 29.75
CA ASN A 125 24.86 28.38 30.77
C ASN A 125 24.77 26.91 30.37
N GLY A 126 24.35 26.60 29.14
CA GLY A 126 24.66 25.32 28.50
C GLY A 126 23.62 24.21 28.54
N THR A 127 22.36 24.53 28.82
CA THR A 127 21.22 23.59 29.01
C THR A 127 19.97 24.03 28.25
N VAL A 128 20.10 24.51 27.00
CA VAL A 128 18.94 24.98 26.20
C VAL A 128 18.73 24.19 24.92
N GLY A 129 17.64 23.43 24.88
CA GLY A 129 17.10 22.72 23.73
C GLY A 129 16.24 23.59 22.83
N LEU A 130 16.85 24.53 22.11
CA LEU A 130 16.11 25.53 21.35
C LEU A 130 15.46 24.96 20.05
N PHE A 131 14.26 24.39 20.15
CA PHE A 131 13.44 24.05 18.98
C PHE A 131 12.66 25.28 18.49
N PHE A 132 13.31 26.20 17.78
CA PHE A 132 12.62 27.42 17.35
C PHE A 132 11.63 27.16 16.23
N GLN A 133 10.35 27.38 16.51
CA GLN A 133 9.35 27.68 15.49
C GLN A 133 8.96 29.15 15.67
N ALA A 134 9.17 29.99 14.66
CA ALA A 134 8.49 31.28 14.57
C ALA A 134 8.02 31.46 13.13
N ASN A 135 6.73 31.77 13.02
CA ASN A 135 5.93 31.60 11.83
C ASN A 135 5.75 32.93 11.07
N CYS A 136 5.62 32.81 9.74
CA CYS A 136 5.00 33.73 8.77
C CYS A 136 5.89 34.68 7.94
N ALA A 137 5.84 34.53 6.60
CA ALA A 137 6.17 35.53 5.58
C ALA A 137 5.48 36.90 5.72
N ILE A 138 4.35 36.90 6.41
CA ILE A 138 3.45 38.05 6.49
C ILE A 138 3.60 38.75 7.85
N MET A 139 4.52 38.31 8.73
CA MET A 139 4.71 38.93 10.05
C MET A 139 6.19 39.06 10.44
N PRO A 140 6.65 40.26 10.85
CA PRO A 140 8.04 40.50 11.25
C PRO A 140 8.39 39.78 12.56
N TYR A 141 9.62 39.29 12.69
CA TYR A 141 10.11 38.70 13.93
C TYR A 141 10.15 39.72 15.08
N ASN A 142 9.97 39.26 16.33
CA ASN A 142 10.29 40.08 17.49
C ASN A 142 11.81 40.20 17.61
N LYS A 143 12.31 41.37 17.21
CA LYS A 143 13.73 41.71 17.21
C LYS A 143 14.41 41.46 18.56
N THR A 144 13.71 41.71 19.67
CA THR A 144 14.25 41.48 21.03
C THR A 144 14.53 40.02 21.32
N ILE A 145 13.64 39.10 20.90
CA ILE A 145 13.84 37.66 21.12
C ILE A 145 14.92 37.14 20.19
N LEU A 146 14.89 37.54 18.91
CA LEU A 146 15.96 37.22 17.97
C LEU A 146 17.30 37.70 18.52
N ASP A 147 17.46 38.98 18.90
CA ASP A 147 18.71 39.54 19.42
C ASP A 147 19.24 38.77 20.65
N ILE A 148 18.37 38.18 21.49
CA ILE A 148 18.77 37.35 22.64
C ILE A 148 19.35 35.99 22.22
N ILE A 149 18.80 35.38 21.16
CA ILE A 149 19.15 34.03 20.71
C ILE A 149 19.98 34.03 19.41
N ASP A 150 20.24 35.18 18.80
CA ASP A 150 20.85 35.32 17.47
C ASP A 150 22.30 34.81 17.46
N ASP A 151 23.01 35.00 18.57
CA ASP A 151 24.36 34.48 18.79
C ASP A 151 24.40 32.96 18.94
N VAL A 152 23.22 32.33 19.04
CA VAL A 152 23.06 30.97 19.56
C VAL A 152 22.27 30.07 18.64
N LEU A 153 21.43 30.66 17.80
CA LEU A 153 20.71 29.94 16.77
C LEU A 153 21.72 29.34 15.78
N PRO A 154 21.64 28.02 15.52
CA PRO A 154 22.47 27.39 14.49
C PRO A 154 22.11 27.88 13.08
N PHE A 155 20.96 28.53 12.92
CA PHE A 155 20.45 29.07 11.66
C PHE A 155 20.02 30.52 11.81
N LYS A 156 20.46 31.37 10.89
CA LYS A 156 19.90 32.72 10.74
C LYS A 156 18.93 32.75 9.55
N PRO A 157 17.68 33.22 9.73
CA PRO A 157 16.80 33.47 8.61
C PRO A 157 17.40 34.58 7.74
N VAL A 158 17.41 34.40 6.44
CA VAL A 158 17.75 35.48 5.49
C VAL A 158 16.58 36.45 5.50
N LEU A 159 16.85 37.72 5.77
CA LEU A 159 15.81 38.76 5.79
C LEU A 159 15.77 39.50 4.44
N ASP A 160 14.58 39.93 4.03
CA ASP A 160 14.36 40.83 2.90
C ASP A 160 14.65 42.29 3.29
N ASP A 161 14.54 43.21 2.33
CA ASP A 161 14.81 44.65 2.54
C ASP A 161 13.86 45.31 3.56
N SER A 162 12.74 44.65 3.90
CA SER A 162 11.79 45.08 4.93
C SER A 162 12.05 44.46 6.29
N GLY A 163 13.11 43.63 6.42
CA GLY A 163 13.46 42.92 7.65
C GLY A 163 12.59 41.69 7.92
N ASN A 164 11.82 41.21 6.94
CA ASN A 164 11.01 39.98 7.05
C ASN A 164 11.83 38.77 6.56
N PRO A 165 11.60 37.56 7.07
CA PRO A 165 12.24 36.37 6.50
C PRO A 165 11.90 36.24 5.01
N LYS A 166 12.94 36.15 4.19
CA LYS A 166 12.82 35.94 2.75
C LYS A 166 12.16 34.59 2.50
N GLU A 167 10.96 34.62 1.93
CA GLU A 167 10.22 33.42 1.59
C GLU A 167 10.83 32.72 0.38
N LEU A 168 10.99 31.41 0.52
CA LEU A 168 11.07 30.56 -0.65
C LEU A 168 9.67 30.49 -1.26
N ARG A 169 9.48 31.04 -2.47
CA ARG A 169 8.32 30.73 -3.31
C ARG A 169 8.43 29.27 -3.76
N ALA A 170 8.22 28.35 -2.83
CA ALA A 170 8.21 26.94 -3.16
C ALA A 170 6.85 26.61 -3.78
N SER A 171 6.85 26.36 -5.09
CA SER A 171 5.84 25.45 -5.64
C SER A 171 6.03 24.12 -4.91
N ILE A 172 4.94 23.45 -4.50
CA ILE A 172 4.98 22.09 -3.93
C ILE A 172 5.69 21.10 -4.88
N VAL A 173 5.84 21.47 -6.15
CA VAL A 173 6.58 20.74 -7.18
C VAL A 173 8.11 20.91 -7.05
N ASP A 174 8.62 21.98 -6.44
CA ASP A 174 10.06 22.33 -6.45
C ASP A 174 10.84 21.77 -5.25
N THR A 175 10.19 21.46 -4.13
CA THR A 175 10.85 20.94 -2.90
C THR A 175 10.69 19.44 -2.75
N ILE A 176 11.22 18.64 -3.67
CA ILE A 176 11.02 17.17 -3.65
C ILE A 176 11.91 16.44 -2.60
N GLY A 177 12.84 17.10 -1.91
CA GLY A 177 13.77 16.39 -1.02
C GLY A 177 14.05 17.06 0.32
N THR A 178 13.88 16.30 1.40
CA THR A 178 14.74 16.40 2.58
C THR A 178 15.86 15.38 2.40
N VAL A 179 17.11 15.82 2.51
CA VAL A 179 18.29 14.98 2.40
C VAL A 179 18.94 14.86 3.76
N VAL A 180 19.18 13.64 4.22
CA VAL A 180 19.97 13.41 5.43
C VAL A 180 21.41 13.85 5.15
N ALA A 181 21.89 14.83 5.91
CA ALA A 181 23.27 15.30 5.79
C ALA A 181 24.24 14.20 6.26
N PRO A 182 25.42 14.05 5.64
CA PRO A 182 26.41 13.10 6.11
C PRO A 182 26.89 13.51 7.52
N GLY A 183 26.85 12.59 8.47
CA GLY A 183 27.26 12.84 9.84
C GLY A 183 27.17 11.60 10.72
N ASN A 184 27.84 11.66 11.88
CA ASN A 184 27.82 10.62 12.92
C ASN A 184 27.16 11.16 14.20
N ASP A 185 26.08 11.90 14.05
CA ASP A 185 25.34 12.39 15.20
C ASP A 185 24.53 11.28 15.86
N VAL A 186 24.39 11.30 17.19
CA VAL A 186 23.55 10.34 17.90
C VAL A 186 22.09 10.37 17.43
N LEU A 187 21.60 11.54 17.01
CA LEU A 187 20.28 11.66 16.41
C LEU A 187 20.20 10.88 15.10
N GLN A 188 21.21 10.96 14.24
CA GLN A 188 21.24 10.25 12.95
C GLN A 188 21.45 8.74 13.12
N GLU A 189 22.16 8.31 14.16
CA GLU A 189 22.34 6.90 14.49
C GLU A 189 21.03 6.27 15.03
N ARG A 190 20.31 7.01 15.88
CA ARG A 190 19.12 6.48 16.57
C ARG A 190 17.84 6.67 15.77
N VAL A 191 17.69 7.79 15.07
CA VAL A 191 16.44 8.17 14.38
C VAL A 191 16.55 7.92 12.89
N GLY A 192 15.60 7.15 12.34
CA GLY A 192 15.52 6.83 10.91
C GLY A 192 15.06 8.00 10.03
N PHE A 193 15.88 9.05 9.90
CA PHE A 193 15.55 10.26 9.12
C PHE A 193 15.27 10.03 7.64
N ILE A 194 15.67 8.89 7.07
CA ILE A 194 15.32 8.50 5.69
C ILE A 194 13.78 8.40 5.53
N SER A 195 13.06 8.10 6.61
CA SER A 195 11.58 8.02 6.65
C SER A 195 10.88 9.35 6.95
N LEU A 196 11.62 10.43 7.20
CA LEU A 196 11.07 11.75 7.51
C LEU A 196 10.06 12.15 6.42
N PRO A 197 8.90 12.74 6.77
CA PRO A 197 7.99 13.22 5.76
C PRO A 197 8.61 14.39 5.00
N GLN A 198 8.10 14.66 3.80
CA GLN A 198 8.47 15.85 3.07
C GLN A 198 8.12 17.09 3.89
N LEU A 199 9.14 17.91 4.17
CA LEU A 199 8.99 19.17 4.86
C LEU A 199 9.10 20.32 3.85
N LEU A 200 8.13 21.22 3.88
CA LEU A 200 8.16 22.50 3.20
C LEU A 200 9.14 23.40 3.94
N ASN A 201 10.26 23.73 3.28
CA ASN A 201 11.10 24.81 3.74
C ASN A 201 10.50 26.14 3.26
N LEU A 202 10.10 27.00 4.20
CA LEU A 202 9.40 28.25 3.89
C LEU A 202 10.33 29.47 4.01
N THR A 203 11.52 29.29 4.56
CA THR A 203 12.47 30.38 4.81
C THR A 203 13.87 30.00 4.35
N GLU A 204 14.58 30.95 3.75
CA GLU A 204 16.01 30.79 3.50
C GLU A 204 16.76 30.87 4.83
N THR A 205 17.61 29.87 5.11
CA THR A 205 18.43 29.80 6.33
C THR A 205 19.91 29.63 5.99
N ASN A 206 20.76 30.35 6.71
CA ASN A 206 22.21 30.17 6.63
C ASN A 206 22.74 29.58 7.94
N ALA A 207 23.70 28.66 7.83
CA ALA A 207 24.48 28.23 8.99
C ALA A 207 25.29 29.44 9.49
N SER A 208 24.98 29.89 10.69
CA SER A 208 25.56 31.08 11.31
C SER A 208 26.83 30.79 12.10
N HIS A 209 27.05 29.52 12.48
CA HIS A 209 28.13 29.12 13.37
C HIS A 209 28.90 27.90 12.81
N PRO A 210 30.26 27.89 12.84
CA PRO A 210 31.07 26.84 12.21
C PRO A 210 30.93 25.45 12.87
N ALA A 211 30.51 25.39 14.13
CA ALA A 211 30.24 24.12 14.83
C ALA A 211 28.83 23.55 14.55
N VAL A 212 28.03 24.22 13.71
CA VAL A 212 26.71 23.72 13.31
C VAL A 212 26.87 22.53 12.39
N LYS A 213 26.28 21.41 12.78
CA LYS A 213 26.21 20.20 11.98
C LYS A 213 24.78 20.04 11.47
N PRO A 214 24.52 20.27 10.16
CA PRO A 214 23.23 19.94 9.59
C PRO A 214 22.97 18.44 9.75
N LEU A 215 21.74 18.09 10.13
CA LEU A 215 21.24 16.72 10.17
C LEU A 215 20.38 16.42 8.96
N VAL A 216 19.56 17.39 8.56
CA VAL A 216 18.65 17.32 7.40
C VAL A 216 18.72 18.62 6.63
N MET A 217 18.90 18.51 5.31
CA MET A 217 18.92 19.62 4.36
C MET A 217 17.66 19.58 3.50
N GLY A 218 17.03 20.72 3.27
CA GLY A 218 16.01 20.91 2.24
C GLY A 218 16.67 21.30 0.92
N THR A 219 16.16 20.79 -0.19
CA THR A 219 16.69 21.08 -1.53
C THR A 219 15.65 21.81 -2.38
N THR A 220 16.03 22.91 -3.05
CA THR A 220 15.13 23.70 -3.93
C THR A 220 15.01 23.16 -5.36
N GLY A 221 15.40 21.91 -5.61
CA GLY A 221 15.25 21.28 -6.91
C GLY A 221 15.81 19.86 -6.97
N LEU A 222 15.40 19.14 -8.01
CA LEU A 222 15.72 17.72 -8.27
C LEU A 222 17.12 17.46 -8.86
N THR A 223 17.87 18.51 -9.21
CA THR A 223 19.16 18.41 -9.92
C THR A 223 20.35 18.59 -9.00
N VAL A 224 21.47 17.94 -9.35
CA VAL A 224 22.78 18.15 -8.74
C VAL A 224 23.17 19.63 -8.87
N GLY A 225 23.30 20.33 -7.75
CA GLY A 225 23.59 21.77 -7.70
C GLY A 225 22.44 22.65 -7.18
N SER A 226 21.31 22.07 -6.77
CA SER A 226 20.25 22.82 -6.07
C SER A 226 20.77 23.39 -4.75
N GLN A 227 20.34 24.61 -4.41
CA GLN A 227 20.68 25.23 -3.13
C GLN A 227 20.11 24.38 -2.00
N GLN A 228 20.98 24.03 -1.04
CA GLN A 228 20.63 23.24 0.12
C GLN A 228 20.51 24.16 1.32
N TYR A 229 19.36 24.12 1.99
CA TYR A 229 19.11 24.89 3.19
C TYR A 229 18.98 23.94 4.36
N PRO A 230 19.72 24.13 5.45
CA PRO A 230 19.62 23.24 6.58
C PRO A 230 18.25 23.42 7.25
N MET A 231 17.51 22.32 7.34
CA MET A 231 16.16 22.27 7.94
C MET A 231 16.20 21.74 9.37
N LEU A 232 17.13 20.84 9.67
CA LEU A 232 17.40 20.35 11.01
C LEU A 232 18.91 20.39 11.22
N ALA A 233 19.38 21.00 12.31
CA ALA A 233 20.79 20.93 12.68
C ALA A 233 20.96 20.82 14.19
N THR A 234 22.19 20.45 14.53
CA THR A 234 22.68 20.46 15.89
C THR A 234 23.85 21.43 15.99
N LEU A 235 23.96 22.08 17.14
CA LEU A 235 25.17 22.75 17.58
C LEU A 235 25.64 21.97 18.81
N ASP A 236 26.84 21.39 18.74
CA ASP A 236 27.47 20.70 19.87
C ASP A 236 28.77 21.42 20.24
N ASP A 237 28.66 22.39 21.14
CA ASP A 237 29.76 23.14 21.75
C ASP A 237 30.01 22.62 23.18
N PRO A 238 31.25 22.63 23.71
CA PRO A 238 31.54 22.29 25.10
C PRO A 238 30.67 23.06 26.13
N VAL A 239 30.34 24.31 25.81
CA VAL A 239 29.53 25.18 26.65
C VAL A 239 28.04 24.96 26.37
N MET A 240 27.64 24.62 25.15
CA MET A 240 26.25 24.75 24.70
C MET A 240 25.82 23.67 23.70
N ARG A 241 24.59 23.17 23.83
CA ARG A 241 24.00 22.24 22.87
C ARG A 241 22.66 22.74 22.38
N VAL A 242 22.46 22.76 21.06
CA VAL A 242 21.20 23.19 20.44
C VAL A 242 20.76 22.16 19.42
N VAL A 243 19.46 21.86 19.37
CA VAL A 243 18.81 21.11 18.29
C VAL A 243 17.73 22.01 17.71
N ALA A 244 17.89 22.46 16.47
CA ALA A 244 16.98 23.42 15.86
C ALA A 244 16.32 22.84 14.61
N LEU A 245 15.01 23.06 14.47
CA LEU A 245 14.23 22.76 13.27
C LEU A 245 13.76 24.07 12.62
N ALA A 246 14.23 24.36 11.41
CA ALA A 246 13.87 25.54 10.63
C ALA A 246 12.60 25.35 9.76
N ALA A 247 11.74 24.38 10.09
CA ALA A 247 10.56 24.03 9.30
C ALA A 247 9.27 24.27 10.12
N PRO A 248 8.58 25.41 9.94
CA PRO A 248 7.44 25.73 10.79
C PRO A 248 6.25 24.79 10.54
N VAL A 249 5.71 24.22 11.62
CA VAL A 249 4.50 23.39 11.67
C VAL A 249 3.28 24.29 11.91
N ARG A 250 2.50 24.57 10.87
CA ARG A 250 1.28 25.41 10.94
C ARG A 250 0.07 24.72 10.32
N GLN A 251 -1.11 25.31 10.51
CA GLN A 251 -2.30 24.91 9.76
C GLN A 251 -2.01 25.05 8.25
N GLY A 252 -1.85 23.91 7.57
CA GLY A 252 -1.54 23.85 6.13
C GLY A 252 -0.05 23.74 5.75
N SER A 253 0.91 23.69 6.68
CA SER A 253 2.32 23.42 6.34
C SER A 253 3.01 22.56 7.41
N ASN A 254 3.79 21.56 6.98
CA ASN A 254 4.55 20.62 7.83
C ASN A 254 3.75 19.90 8.94
N LYS A 255 2.40 19.92 8.92
CA LYS A 255 1.53 19.17 9.85
C LYS A 255 1.93 17.69 9.92
N ASN A 256 2.39 17.15 8.79
CA ASN A 256 2.77 15.75 8.65
C ASN A 256 3.98 15.36 9.52
N LEU A 257 4.81 16.32 9.95
CA LEU A 257 5.92 16.06 10.86
C LEU A 257 5.43 15.49 12.20
N GLY A 258 4.37 16.07 12.78
CA GLY A 258 3.76 15.53 14.00
C GLY A 258 3.10 14.16 13.79
N ASN A 259 2.79 13.80 12.55
CA ASN A 259 2.25 12.49 12.17
C ASN A 259 3.34 11.48 11.79
N TRP A 260 4.61 11.88 11.79
CA TRP A 260 5.72 10.99 11.53
C TRP A 260 5.86 9.95 12.65
N PRO A 261 5.93 8.64 12.34
CA PRO A 261 6.02 7.59 13.36
C PRO A 261 7.20 7.69 14.34
N PHE A 262 8.29 8.35 13.94
CA PHE A 262 9.43 8.57 14.82
C PHE A 262 9.37 9.88 15.60
N PHE A 263 8.36 10.73 15.40
CA PHE A 263 8.33 12.08 15.97
C PHE A 263 8.54 12.08 17.49
N THR A 264 7.76 11.29 18.22
CA THR A 264 7.85 11.19 19.69
C THR A 264 9.22 10.67 20.15
N TYR A 265 9.77 9.68 19.41
CA TYR A 265 11.10 9.14 19.70
C TYR A 265 12.21 10.15 19.38
N PHE A 266 12.05 10.93 18.32
CA PHE A 266 12.96 12.02 17.96
C PHE A 266 13.00 13.09 19.07
N VAL A 267 11.84 13.43 19.66
CA VAL A 267 11.78 14.32 20.83
C VAL A 267 12.57 13.71 21.99
N TYR A 268 12.31 12.44 22.36
CA TYR A 268 13.04 11.73 23.41
C TYR A 268 14.57 11.75 23.20
N VAL A 269 15.06 11.33 22.03
CA VAL A 269 16.51 11.31 21.74
C VAL A 269 17.09 12.72 21.79
N SER A 270 16.35 13.72 21.30
CA SER A 270 16.77 15.12 21.37
C SER A 270 16.89 15.59 22.82
N THR A 271 15.89 15.31 23.66
CA THR A 271 15.91 15.63 25.10
C THR A 271 17.12 15.00 25.79
N MET A 272 17.34 13.71 25.57
CA MET A 272 18.46 12.98 26.19
C MET A 272 19.82 13.51 25.73
N LYS A 273 19.95 13.86 24.44
CA LYS A 273 21.15 14.51 23.90
C LYS A 273 21.42 15.87 24.56
N LEU A 274 20.38 16.69 24.68
CA LEU A 274 20.44 18.04 25.26
C LEU A 274 20.78 17.99 26.75
N ALA A 275 20.20 17.04 27.48
CA ALA A 275 20.49 16.76 28.89
C ALA A 275 21.86 16.10 29.15
N ARG A 276 22.69 15.97 28.11
CA ARG A 276 24.05 15.39 28.16
C ARG A 276 24.13 13.93 28.60
N VAL A 277 23.07 13.17 28.39
CA VAL A 277 23.10 11.72 28.61
C VAL A 277 24.06 11.08 27.59
N PRO A 278 25.00 10.21 28.02
CA PRO A 278 25.87 9.48 27.10
C PRO A 278 25.07 8.66 26.09
N SER A 279 25.55 8.53 24.84
CA SER A 279 24.85 7.79 23.77
C SER A 279 24.52 6.33 24.12
N SER A 280 25.27 5.72 25.04
CA SER A 280 25.01 4.37 25.58
C SER A 280 23.82 4.31 26.54
N GLY A 281 23.46 5.42 27.18
CA GLY A 281 22.28 5.56 28.03
C GLY A 281 21.00 5.91 27.27
N ILE A 282 21.12 6.27 25.98
CA ILE A 282 19.96 6.54 25.12
C ILE A 282 19.45 5.22 24.55
N LEU A 283 18.22 4.87 24.90
CA LEU A 283 17.59 3.64 24.43
C LEU A 283 17.36 3.66 22.92
N ALA A 284 17.58 2.52 22.27
CA ALA A 284 17.21 2.34 20.86
C ALA A 284 15.69 2.33 20.70
N PHE A 285 15.19 2.67 19.50
CA PHE A 285 13.75 2.68 19.22
C PHE A 285 13.05 1.37 19.57
N ALA A 286 13.72 0.23 19.32
CA ALA A 286 13.19 -1.10 19.63
C ALA A 286 12.99 -1.36 21.13
N ASP A 287 13.80 -0.70 21.97
CA ASP A 287 13.88 -0.92 23.42
C ASP A 287 13.20 0.20 24.21
N TRP A 288 12.85 1.31 23.54
CA TRP A 288 12.14 2.42 24.15
C TRP A 288 10.70 2.00 24.48
N PRO A 289 10.26 2.07 25.76
CA PRO A 289 8.97 1.54 26.20
C PRO A 289 7.74 2.20 25.59
N PHE A 290 7.91 3.39 25.00
CA PHE A 290 6.83 4.14 24.37
C PHE A 290 6.87 4.05 22.84
N ALA A 291 7.77 3.26 22.28
CA ALA A 291 7.80 3.05 20.84
C ALA A 291 6.49 2.38 20.37
N PRO A 292 5.85 2.85 19.27
CA PRO A 292 4.59 2.32 18.78
C PRO A 292 4.79 1.00 18.01
N ILE A 293 5.34 0.01 18.71
CA ILE A 293 5.70 -1.32 18.20
C ILE A 293 5.25 -2.39 19.20
N PRO A 294 5.13 -3.66 18.77
CA PRO A 294 4.77 -4.74 19.68
C PRO A 294 5.86 -4.95 20.74
N GLN A 295 5.57 -4.61 22.00
CA GLN A 295 6.42 -4.85 23.18
C GLN A 295 5.60 -5.37 24.37
N GLY A 296 6.29 -6.05 25.31
CA GLY A 296 5.70 -6.45 26.60
C GLY A 296 4.43 -7.30 26.47
N SER A 297 3.31 -6.79 26.99
CA SER A 297 2.01 -7.47 26.97
C SER A 297 1.48 -7.74 25.57
N SER A 298 1.75 -6.85 24.61
CA SER A 298 1.32 -7.02 23.22
C SER A 298 2.05 -8.17 22.52
N GLN A 299 3.34 -8.38 22.81
CA GLN A 299 4.09 -9.53 22.29
C GLN A 299 3.52 -10.84 22.82
N VAL A 300 3.26 -10.91 24.13
CA VAL A 300 2.64 -12.09 24.76
C VAL A 300 1.28 -12.36 24.13
N PHE A 301 0.46 -11.33 23.94
CA PHE A 301 -0.83 -11.47 23.28
C PHE A 301 -0.70 -12.05 21.86
N ILE A 302 0.22 -11.53 21.05
CA ILE A 302 0.46 -12.02 19.68
C ILE A 302 0.87 -13.51 19.73
N LEU A 303 1.78 -13.89 20.64
CA LEU A 303 2.20 -15.28 20.79
C LEU A 303 1.05 -16.21 21.20
N VAL A 304 0.18 -15.76 22.11
CA VAL A 304 -1.03 -16.51 22.48
C VAL A 304 -1.98 -16.65 21.29
N LEU A 305 -2.17 -15.59 20.51
CA LEU A 305 -3.01 -15.61 19.31
C LEU A 305 -2.47 -16.60 18.26
N LEU A 306 -1.16 -16.57 18.00
CA LEU A 306 -0.50 -17.52 17.11
C LEU A 306 -0.65 -18.96 17.62
N GLY A 307 -0.46 -19.19 18.93
CA GLY A 307 -0.71 -20.46 19.58
C GLY A 307 -2.16 -20.94 19.41
N ALA A 308 -3.13 -20.03 19.48
CA ALA A 308 -4.54 -20.32 19.24
C ALA A 308 -4.81 -20.72 17.78
N PHE A 309 -4.17 -20.06 16.80
CA PHE A 309 -4.28 -20.45 15.38
C PHE A 309 -3.69 -21.84 15.11
N VAL A 310 -2.55 -22.16 15.73
CA VAL A 310 -1.96 -23.51 15.68
C VAL A 310 -2.93 -24.53 16.26
N ALA A 311 -3.43 -24.29 17.48
CA ALA A 311 -4.37 -25.18 18.16
C ALA A 311 -5.66 -25.37 17.34
N PHE A 312 -6.21 -24.30 16.78
CA PHE A 312 -7.39 -24.34 15.92
C PHE A 312 -7.16 -25.18 14.66
N THR A 313 -6.02 -25.00 13.98
CA THR A 313 -5.68 -25.72 12.76
C THR A 313 -5.48 -27.21 13.04
N VAL A 314 -4.78 -27.54 14.14
CA VAL A 314 -4.58 -28.93 14.58
C VAL A 314 -5.91 -29.58 14.98
N ALA A 315 -6.77 -28.88 15.72
CA ALA A 315 -8.10 -29.38 16.09
C ALA A 315 -8.98 -29.63 14.86
N MET A 316 -8.98 -28.70 13.90
CA MET A 316 -9.66 -28.86 12.61
C MET A 316 -9.13 -30.06 11.84
N PHE A 317 -7.80 -30.22 11.77
CA PHE A 317 -7.16 -31.36 11.10
C PHE A 317 -7.56 -32.68 11.76
N ALA A 318 -7.48 -32.78 13.08
CA ALA A 318 -7.86 -33.97 13.83
C ALA A 318 -9.35 -34.32 13.64
N TYR A 319 -10.23 -33.31 13.70
CA TYR A 319 -11.66 -33.48 13.47
C TYR A 319 -11.96 -34.00 12.07
N PHE A 320 -11.42 -33.36 11.02
CA PHE A 320 -11.67 -33.77 9.64
C PHE A 320 -10.97 -35.08 9.28
N ARG A 321 -9.82 -35.40 9.88
CA ARG A 321 -9.18 -36.71 9.73
C ARG A 321 -10.03 -37.82 10.34
N LYS A 322 -10.60 -37.60 11.53
CA LYS A 322 -11.56 -38.53 12.15
C LYS A 322 -12.81 -38.67 11.29
N TYR A 323 -13.37 -37.57 10.80
CA TYR A 323 -14.53 -37.56 9.92
C TYR A 323 -14.30 -38.30 8.60
N THR A 324 -13.12 -38.14 7.99
CA THR A 324 -12.73 -38.87 6.79
C THR A 324 -12.69 -40.37 7.02
N ARG A 325 -12.18 -40.82 8.18
CA ARG A 325 -12.15 -42.25 8.55
C ARG A 325 -13.53 -42.83 8.85
N SER A 326 -14.43 -42.05 9.47
CA SER A 326 -15.75 -42.51 9.90
C SER A 326 -16.83 -42.50 8.81
N THR A 327 -16.59 -41.79 7.71
CA THR A 327 -17.62 -41.57 6.67
C THR A 327 -16.97 -41.75 5.30
N PRO A 328 -17.35 -42.77 4.51
CA PRO A 328 -16.81 -42.92 3.16
C PRO A 328 -17.19 -41.72 2.28
N LEU A 329 -16.40 -41.46 1.25
CA LEU A 329 -16.69 -40.38 0.31
C LEU A 329 -17.83 -40.81 -0.63
N GLU A 330 -19.06 -40.56 -0.20
CA GLU A 330 -20.24 -40.71 -1.05
C GLU A 330 -20.55 -39.38 -1.75
N LEU A 331 -20.30 -39.32 -3.05
CA LEU A 331 -20.85 -38.26 -3.89
C LEU A 331 -22.35 -38.53 -4.07
N LEU A 332 -23.17 -37.49 -4.12
CA LEU A 332 -24.57 -37.64 -4.49
C LEU A 332 -24.66 -38.36 -5.84
N PRO A 333 -25.37 -39.50 -5.95
CA PRO A 333 -25.58 -40.17 -7.22
C PRO A 333 -26.12 -39.18 -8.25
N LEU A 334 -25.57 -39.22 -9.47
CA LEU A 334 -25.91 -38.28 -10.54
C LEU A 334 -27.43 -38.23 -10.78
N GLU A 335 -28.12 -39.35 -10.63
CA GLU A 335 -29.58 -39.50 -10.74
C GLU A 335 -30.34 -38.68 -9.68
N ILE A 336 -29.94 -38.76 -8.40
CA ILE A 336 -30.56 -37.99 -7.31
C ILE A 336 -30.30 -36.49 -7.49
N TYR A 337 -29.12 -36.13 -8.01
CA TYR A 337 -28.80 -34.76 -8.37
C TYR A 337 -29.71 -34.24 -9.50
N LEU A 338 -29.84 -34.99 -10.59
CA LEU A 338 -30.71 -34.64 -11.71
C LEU A 338 -32.18 -34.52 -11.27
N GLN A 339 -32.66 -35.41 -10.39
CA GLN A 339 -34.00 -35.32 -9.79
C GLN A 339 -34.19 -34.04 -8.97
N ARG A 340 -33.20 -33.65 -8.15
CA ARG A 340 -33.25 -32.40 -7.36
C ARG A 340 -33.22 -31.15 -8.23
N VAL A 341 -32.42 -31.15 -9.30
CA VAL A 341 -32.37 -30.05 -10.27
C VAL A 341 -33.69 -29.95 -11.04
N ALA A 342 -34.25 -31.07 -11.48
CA ALA A 342 -35.56 -31.13 -12.12
C ALA A 342 -36.68 -30.62 -11.19
N ALA A 343 -36.70 -31.05 -9.92
CA ALA A 343 -37.66 -30.56 -8.92
C ALA A 343 -37.53 -29.05 -8.66
N ARG A 344 -36.30 -28.51 -8.63
CA ARG A 344 -36.06 -27.05 -8.51
C ARG A 344 -36.52 -26.30 -9.76
N LYS A 345 -36.23 -26.80 -10.96
CA LYS A 345 -36.70 -26.23 -12.23
C LYS A 345 -38.23 -26.26 -12.31
N ALA A 346 -38.88 -27.35 -11.91
CA ALA A 346 -40.33 -27.46 -11.85
C ALA A 346 -40.95 -26.47 -10.85
N LYS A 347 -40.32 -26.28 -9.67
CA LYS A 347 -40.76 -25.30 -8.67
C LYS A 347 -40.56 -23.85 -9.13
N ALA A 348 -39.47 -23.57 -9.85
CA ALA A 348 -39.22 -22.27 -10.47
C ALA A 348 -40.18 -21.99 -11.64
N ALA A 349 -40.48 -22.99 -12.47
CA ALA A 349 -41.46 -22.91 -13.55
C ALA A 349 -42.89 -22.71 -13.04
N SER A 350 -43.28 -23.39 -11.94
CA SER A 350 -44.53 -23.15 -11.22
C SER A 350 -44.64 -21.70 -10.71
N LYS A 351 -43.55 -21.16 -10.16
CA LYS A 351 -43.48 -19.77 -9.68
C LYS A 351 -43.51 -18.75 -10.84
N LYS A 352 -42.88 -19.07 -11.97
CA LYS A 352 -42.92 -18.28 -13.21
C LYS A 352 -44.32 -18.29 -13.84
N GLY A 353 -45.01 -19.44 -13.85
CA GLY A 353 -46.40 -19.55 -14.28
C GLY A 353 -47.41 -18.89 -13.32
N PHE A 354 -47.04 -18.64 -12.07
CA PHE A 354 -47.80 -17.80 -11.14
C PHE A 354 -47.57 -16.30 -11.42
N LEU A 355 -46.32 -15.90 -11.69
CA LEU A 355 -45.96 -14.53 -12.07
C LEU A 355 -46.49 -14.13 -13.45
N ASP A 356 -46.47 -15.02 -14.44
CA ASP A 356 -47.09 -14.81 -15.75
C ASP A 356 -48.62 -14.70 -15.64
N ARG A 357 -49.24 -15.43 -14.70
CA ARG A 357 -50.67 -15.29 -14.37
C ARG A 357 -50.99 -13.94 -13.70
N LEU A 358 -50.08 -13.42 -12.87
CA LEU A 358 -50.19 -12.07 -12.29
C LEU A 358 -49.94 -10.96 -13.33
N ALA A 359 -48.98 -11.16 -14.24
CA ALA A 359 -48.67 -10.23 -15.32
C ALA A 359 -49.80 -10.18 -16.36
N LYS A 360 -50.40 -11.33 -16.71
CA LYS A 360 -51.60 -11.39 -17.58
C LYS A 360 -52.85 -10.80 -16.94
N ARG A 361 -52.91 -10.70 -15.61
CA ARG A 361 -54.02 -10.03 -14.90
C ARG A 361 -53.89 -8.51 -14.92
N ASN A 362 -52.69 -7.97 -15.19
CA ASN A 362 -52.37 -6.54 -15.15
C ASN A 362 -51.96 -5.95 -16.52
N ALA A 363 -51.94 -6.73 -17.60
CA ALA A 363 -51.55 -6.25 -18.93
C ALA A 363 -52.77 -5.70 -19.71
N LYS A 364 -52.78 -4.38 -19.96
CA LYS A 364 -53.58 -3.74 -21.02
C LYS A 364 -53.11 -4.23 -22.41
N PRO A 365 -53.98 -4.22 -23.45
CA PRO A 365 -53.70 -4.88 -24.73
C PRO A 365 -52.53 -4.26 -25.49
N ALA A 366 -51.79 -5.14 -26.17
CA ALA A 366 -50.50 -4.93 -26.79
C ALA A 366 -50.50 -3.97 -27.99
N LEU A 367 -49.40 -3.22 -28.11
CA LEU A 367 -49.00 -2.56 -29.34
C LEU A 367 -48.50 -3.62 -30.33
N ILE A 368 -48.98 -3.51 -31.57
CA ILE A 368 -48.71 -4.40 -32.70
C ILE A 368 -47.21 -4.38 -33.02
N VAL A 369 -46.54 -5.53 -32.90
CA VAL A 369 -45.21 -5.77 -33.46
C VAL A 369 -45.40 -6.45 -34.82
N THR A 370 -44.89 -5.80 -35.86
CA THR A 370 -44.83 -6.30 -37.24
C THR A 370 -44.03 -7.60 -37.34
N PRO A 371 -44.41 -8.54 -38.23
CA PRO A 371 -43.70 -9.81 -38.38
C PRO A 371 -42.32 -9.61 -39.01
N ALA A 372 -41.31 -10.18 -38.37
CA ALA A 372 -39.94 -10.25 -38.88
C ALA A 372 -39.88 -11.09 -40.17
N MET A 373 -39.07 -10.63 -41.13
CA MET A 373 -38.77 -11.37 -42.36
C MET A 373 -38.09 -12.72 -42.05
N PRO A 374 -38.42 -13.79 -42.78
CA PRO A 374 -37.75 -15.08 -42.62
C PRO A 374 -36.40 -15.07 -43.35
N GLY A 375 -35.31 -15.44 -42.64
CA GLY A 375 -34.05 -15.77 -43.31
C GLY A 375 -32.74 -15.37 -42.62
N ARG A 376 -32.72 -14.95 -41.35
CA ARG A 376 -31.46 -14.51 -40.69
C ARG A 376 -31.25 -14.96 -39.24
N GLU A 377 -31.89 -16.05 -38.83
CA GLU A 377 -31.58 -16.72 -37.57
C GLU A 377 -30.94 -18.08 -37.90
N ILE A 378 -29.94 -18.52 -37.11
CA ILE A 378 -29.16 -19.79 -37.19
C ILE A 378 -27.67 -19.68 -37.66
N GLU A 379 -27.04 -18.49 -37.77
CA GLU A 379 -25.55 -18.42 -37.84
C GLU A 379 -24.88 -18.19 -36.47
N GLY A 380 -25.58 -17.57 -35.51
CA GLY A 380 -25.04 -17.26 -34.18
C GLY A 380 -24.65 -18.48 -33.35
N GLU A 381 -25.50 -19.52 -33.31
CA GLU A 381 -25.26 -20.71 -32.46
C GLU A 381 -24.18 -21.65 -33.03
N LYS A 382 -24.08 -21.81 -34.36
CA LYS A 382 -23.01 -22.63 -34.98
C LYS A 382 -21.63 -21.97 -34.92
N SER A 383 -21.55 -20.65 -34.78
CA SER A 383 -20.27 -19.93 -34.73
C SER A 383 -19.45 -20.25 -33.48
N TRP A 384 -20.10 -20.51 -32.35
CA TRP A 384 -19.45 -20.77 -31.07
C TRP A 384 -18.82 -22.17 -30.97
N ASP A 385 -19.20 -23.10 -31.84
CA ASP A 385 -18.57 -24.43 -31.92
C ASP A 385 -17.32 -24.43 -32.82
N VAL A 386 -17.10 -23.36 -33.60
CA VAL A 386 -15.94 -23.22 -34.47
C VAL A 386 -14.76 -22.64 -33.69
N ALA A 387 -13.59 -23.28 -33.78
CA ALA A 387 -12.36 -22.74 -33.20
C ALA A 387 -12.03 -21.39 -33.85
N GLY A 388 -11.96 -20.32 -33.05
CA GLY A 388 -11.73 -18.97 -33.57
C GLY A 388 -11.47 -17.92 -32.48
N TYR A 389 -10.88 -16.80 -32.91
CA TYR A 389 -10.50 -15.69 -32.03
C TYR A 389 -11.70 -14.87 -31.51
N HIS A 390 -12.92 -15.16 -31.99
CA HIS A 390 -14.13 -14.50 -31.55
C HIS A 390 -14.49 -14.82 -30.09
N LYS A 391 -14.15 -16.01 -29.56
CA LYS A 391 -14.46 -16.38 -28.16
C LYS A 391 -13.64 -15.57 -27.15
N PRO A 392 -12.30 -15.51 -27.26
CA PRO A 392 -11.48 -14.66 -26.40
C PRO A 392 -11.86 -13.18 -26.51
N LEU A 393 -12.19 -12.73 -27.73
CA LEU A 393 -12.55 -11.35 -28.01
C LEU A 393 -13.90 -10.95 -27.38
N ALA A 394 -14.92 -11.82 -27.46
CA ALA A 394 -16.20 -11.58 -26.81
C ALA A 394 -16.05 -11.44 -25.30
N GLY A 395 -15.30 -12.36 -24.66
CA GLY A 395 -15.00 -12.28 -23.23
C GLY A 395 -14.25 -10.99 -22.86
N PHE A 396 -13.27 -10.58 -23.69
CA PHE A 396 -12.55 -9.33 -23.51
C PHE A 396 -13.46 -8.11 -23.56
N PHE A 397 -14.32 -7.98 -24.58
CA PHE A 397 -15.19 -6.81 -24.72
C PHE A 397 -16.20 -6.69 -23.59
N THR A 398 -16.83 -7.79 -23.17
CA THR A 398 -17.75 -7.78 -22.03
C THR A 398 -17.05 -7.30 -20.77
N MET A 399 -15.86 -7.84 -20.49
CA MET A 399 -15.07 -7.41 -19.33
C MET A 399 -14.60 -5.95 -19.45
N PHE A 400 -14.22 -5.50 -20.64
CA PHE A 400 -13.74 -4.14 -20.88
C PHE A 400 -14.79 -3.10 -20.52
N PHE A 401 -16.00 -3.23 -21.08
CA PHE A 401 -17.06 -2.26 -20.81
C PHE A 401 -17.55 -2.29 -19.37
N ILE A 402 -17.67 -3.48 -18.75
CA ILE A 402 -18.00 -3.58 -17.33
C ILE A 402 -16.91 -2.90 -16.49
N THR A 403 -15.64 -3.14 -16.81
CA THR A 403 -14.51 -2.54 -16.08
C THR A 403 -14.52 -1.03 -16.23
N LEU A 404 -14.77 -0.47 -17.42
CA LEU A 404 -14.85 0.97 -17.61
C LEU A 404 -15.94 1.63 -16.75
N VAL A 405 -17.11 0.99 -16.63
CA VAL A 405 -18.21 1.49 -15.78
C VAL A 405 -17.82 1.49 -14.30
N VAL A 406 -17.06 0.48 -13.85
CA VAL A 406 -16.57 0.39 -12.47
C VAL A 406 -15.37 1.31 -12.20
N LEU A 407 -14.57 1.58 -13.23
CA LEU A 407 -13.36 2.39 -13.12
C LEU A 407 -13.68 3.81 -12.66
N ALA A 408 -14.75 4.41 -13.19
CA ALA A 408 -15.14 5.78 -12.87
C ALA A 408 -15.38 6.01 -11.35
N PRO A 409 -16.26 5.27 -10.66
CA PRO A 409 -16.43 5.43 -9.21
C PRO A 409 -15.17 5.03 -8.43
N LEU A 410 -14.42 4.02 -8.89
CA LEU A 410 -13.15 3.65 -8.26
C LEU A 410 -12.13 4.80 -8.31
N PHE A 411 -12.02 5.50 -9.44
CA PHE A 411 -11.14 6.65 -9.60
C PHE A 411 -11.56 7.82 -8.72
N VAL A 412 -12.86 8.11 -8.60
CA VAL A 412 -13.33 9.12 -7.65
C VAL A 412 -12.90 8.76 -6.23
N VAL A 413 -13.01 7.49 -5.84
CA VAL A 413 -12.57 7.07 -4.50
C VAL A 413 -11.05 7.19 -4.32
N ILE A 414 -10.25 6.75 -5.29
CA ILE A 414 -8.78 6.76 -5.19
C ILE A 414 -8.20 8.17 -5.26
N ILE A 415 -8.74 9.02 -6.13
CA ILE A 415 -8.19 10.36 -6.43
C ILE A 415 -8.75 11.43 -5.50
N TYR A 416 -10.04 11.33 -5.15
CA TYR A 416 -10.72 12.37 -4.38
C TYR A 416 -11.03 11.92 -2.96
N VAL A 417 -11.78 10.82 -2.79
CA VAL A 417 -12.30 10.47 -1.46
C VAL A 417 -11.18 10.07 -0.50
N LEU A 418 -10.29 9.18 -0.94
CA LEU A 418 -9.17 8.72 -0.14
C LEU A 418 -8.25 9.90 0.22
N PRO A 419 -7.68 10.66 -0.73
CA PRO A 419 -6.68 11.67 -0.37
C PRO A 419 -7.28 12.88 0.37
N THR A 420 -8.55 13.23 0.12
CA THR A 420 -9.17 14.43 0.69
C THR A 420 -9.74 14.18 2.08
N PHE A 421 -10.42 13.05 2.29
CA PHE A 421 -11.19 12.82 3.52
C PHE A 421 -10.59 11.75 4.44
N ILE A 422 -9.89 10.75 3.89
CA ILE A 422 -9.54 9.55 4.65
C ILE A 422 -8.03 9.47 4.93
N LEU A 423 -7.21 9.59 3.89
CA LEU A 423 -5.75 9.49 3.88
C LEU A 423 -5.16 10.85 3.50
N GLN A 424 -5.37 11.86 4.35
CA GLN A 424 -4.86 13.22 4.08
C GLN A 424 -3.34 13.28 4.00
N ASP A 425 -2.65 12.39 4.72
CA ASP A 425 -1.19 12.26 4.68
C ASP A 425 -0.78 11.15 3.68
N PRO A 426 0.01 11.47 2.63
CA PRO A 426 0.53 10.49 1.68
C PRO A 426 1.28 9.33 2.32
N GLY A 427 1.96 9.56 3.46
CA GLY A 427 2.77 8.56 4.14
C GLY A 427 1.98 7.31 4.50
N ALA A 428 0.70 7.44 4.85
CA ALA A 428 -0.14 6.30 5.22
C ALA A 428 -0.34 5.32 4.06
N PHE A 429 -0.61 5.85 2.87
CA PHE A 429 -0.79 5.04 1.68
C PHE A 429 0.53 4.43 1.19
N GLY A 430 1.63 5.16 1.30
CA GLY A 430 2.93 4.64 0.89
C GLY A 430 3.51 3.58 1.83
N ILE A 431 3.27 3.67 3.14
CA ILE A 431 3.53 2.58 4.09
C ILE A 431 2.82 1.31 3.62
N GLN A 432 1.52 1.41 3.32
CA GLN A 432 0.74 0.27 2.81
C GLN A 432 1.30 -0.28 1.49
N PHE A 433 1.71 0.58 0.56
CA PHE A 433 2.30 0.17 -0.71
C PHE A 433 3.59 -0.64 -0.52
N ILE A 434 4.51 -0.14 0.32
CA ILE A 434 5.79 -0.79 0.62
C ILE A 434 5.55 -2.16 1.24
N ILE A 435 4.73 -2.21 2.29
CA ILE A 435 4.41 -3.44 2.99
C ILE A 435 3.74 -4.45 2.05
N SER A 436 2.78 -4.01 1.23
CA SER A 436 2.10 -4.88 0.27
C SER A 436 3.07 -5.44 -0.78
N SER A 437 4.03 -4.64 -1.23
CA SER A 437 5.06 -5.09 -2.17
C SER A 437 6.02 -6.11 -1.56
N ILE A 438 6.44 -5.88 -0.31
CA ILE A 438 7.27 -6.84 0.42
C ILE A 438 6.55 -8.17 0.59
N PHE A 439 5.29 -8.13 1.02
CA PHE A 439 4.53 -9.34 1.28
C PHE A 439 4.08 -10.08 0.03
N SER A 440 3.82 -9.37 -1.07
CA SER A 440 3.39 -10.01 -2.33
C SER A 440 4.42 -11.04 -2.82
N ALA A 441 5.72 -10.73 -2.72
CA ALA A 441 6.79 -11.66 -3.12
C ALA A 441 6.83 -12.90 -2.22
N VAL A 442 6.78 -12.69 -0.91
CA VAL A 442 6.86 -13.78 0.08
C VAL A 442 5.64 -14.70 -0.01
N PHE A 443 4.44 -14.13 0.00
CA PHE A 443 3.18 -14.88 0.01
C PHE A 443 3.01 -15.71 -1.27
N ILE A 444 3.16 -15.07 -2.43
CA ILE A 444 3.00 -15.79 -3.71
C ILE A 444 4.01 -16.93 -3.81
N THR A 445 5.25 -16.72 -3.37
CA THR A 445 6.28 -17.78 -3.37
C THR A 445 5.88 -18.97 -2.50
N LEU A 446 5.38 -18.70 -1.29
CA LEU A 446 5.02 -19.72 -0.31
C LEU A 446 3.67 -20.40 -0.61
N ASP A 447 2.92 -19.90 -1.60
CA ASP A 447 1.71 -20.54 -2.13
C ASP A 447 1.99 -21.56 -3.23
N PHE A 448 3.25 -21.68 -3.69
CA PHE A 448 3.70 -22.68 -4.68
C PHE A 448 2.89 -22.70 -5.99
N GLY A 449 2.31 -21.57 -6.39
CA GLY A 449 1.50 -21.46 -7.61
C GLY A 449 0.25 -22.33 -7.60
N LEU A 450 -0.19 -22.80 -6.42
CA LEU A 450 -1.25 -23.78 -6.30
C LEU A 450 -2.59 -23.26 -6.79
N ALA A 451 -2.82 -21.95 -6.82
CA ALA A 451 -4.03 -21.38 -7.41
C ALA A 451 -4.16 -21.71 -8.91
N GLN A 452 -3.05 -21.65 -9.66
CA GLN A 452 -3.05 -22.01 -11.09
C GLN A 452 -3.17 -23.53 -11.28
N ALA A 453 -2.53 -24.31 -10.41
CA ALA A 453 -2.67 -25.76 -10.40
C ALA A 453 -4.11 -26.19 -10.10
N TYR A 454 -4.74 -25.52 -9.13
CA TYR A 454 -6.14 -25.70 -8.78
C TYR A 454 -7.04 -25.43 -9.98
N ASP A 455 -6.92 -24.25 -10.61
CA ASP A 455 -7.72 -23.86 -11.77
C ASP A 455 -7.62 -24.90 -12.91
N ARG A 456 -6.42 -25.41 -13.16
CA ARG A 456 -6.17 -26.46 -14.16
C ARG A 456 -6.79 -27.81 -13.78
N PHE A 457 -6.39 -28.39 -12.65
CA PHE A 457 -6.75 -29.77 -12.31
C PHE A 457 -8.20 -29.92 -11.87
N VAL A 458 -8.74 -28.96 -11.12
CA VAL A 458 -10.16 -28.97 -10.75
C VAL A 458 -11.00 -28.81 -12.00
N GLY A 459 -10.67 -27.87 -12.90
CA GLY A 459 -11.39 -27.70 -14.16
C GLY A 459 -11.34 -28.92 -15.07
N GLN A 460 -10.18 -29.59 -15.16
CA GLN A 460 -10.01 -30.82 -15.95
C GLN A 460 -10.88 -31.98 -15.46
N TYR A 461 -10.95 -32.18 -14.14
CA TYR A 461 -11.66 -33.31 -13.54
C TYR A 461 -13.10 -32.99 -13.12
N TRP A 462 -13.54 -31.73 -13.19
CA TRP A 462 -14.85 -31.30 -12.69
C TRP A 462 -16.03 -32.08 -13.26
N THR A 463 -15.96 -32.39 -14.56
CA THR A 463 -17.00 -33.11 -15.31
C THR A 463 -16.68 -34.60 -15.44
N THR A 464 -15.41 -34.93 -15.68
CA THR A 464 -14.95 -36.29 -16.00
C THR A 464 -14.80 -37.18 -14.77
N ASP A 465 -14.22 -36.66 -13.69
CA ASP A 465 -14.04 -37.37 -12.41
C ASP A 465 -14.23 -36.40 -11.23
N PRO A 466 -15.49 -36.14 -10.82
CA PRO A 466 -15.81 -35.21 -9.75
C PRO A 466 -15.16 -35.57 -8.42
N ALA A 467 -14.87 -36.86 -8.18
CA ALA A 467 -14.19 -37.32 -6.97
C ALA A 467 -12.72 -36.91 -6.96
N ARG A 468 -12.03 -37.06 -8.10
CA ARG A 468 -10.65 -36.58 -8.25
C ARG A 468 -10.56 -35.07 -8.20
N ALA A 469 -11.49 -34.33 -8.82
CA ALA A 469 -11.56 -32.88 -8.70
C ALA A 469 -11.65 -32.43 -7.23
N LEU A 470 -12.53 -33.07 -6.45
CA LEU A 470 -12.69 -32.77 -5.02
C LEU A 470 -11.41 -33.06 -4.22
N LYS A 471 -10.63 -34.09 -4.57
CA LYS A 471 -9.34 -34.36 -3.91
C LYS A 471 -8.31 -33.25 -4.16
N HIS A 472 -8.29 -32.63 -5.34
CA HIS A 472 -7.45 -31.45 -5.58
C HIS A 472 -7.92 -30.24 -4.76
N VAL A 473 -9.23 -30.05 -4.60
CA VAL A 473 -9.80 -29.00 -3.73
C VAL A 473 -9.39 -29.22 -2.26
N GLN A 474 -9.51 -30.46 -1.78
CA GLN A 474 -9.11 -30.84 -0.42
C GLN A 474 -7.62 -30.60 -0.18
N PHE A 475 -6.76 -31.02 -1.11
CA PHE A 475 -5.32 -30.79 -1.01
C PHE A 475 -5.00 -29.30 -0.95
N PHE A 476 -5.62 -28.49 -1.82
CA PHE A 476 -5.44 -27.05 -1.83
C PHE A 476 -5.82 -26.40 -0.50
N ILE A 477 -6.99 -26.73 0.06
CA ILE A 477 -7.45 -26.21 1.35
C ILE A 477 -6.44 -26.51 2.46
N TRP A 478 -6.03 -27.78 2.59
CA TRP A 478 -5.13 -28.19 3.66
C TRP A 478 -3.72 -27.63 3.49
N PHE A 479 -3.23 -27.57 2.25
CA PHE A 479 -1.97 -26.91 1.98
C PHE A 479 -2.04 -25.44 2.38
N GLN A 480 -3.03 -24.69 1.91
CA GLN A 480 -3.19 -23.26 2.17
C GLN A 480 -3.39 -22.93 3.65
N MET A 481 -4.10 -23.79 4.40
CA MET A 481 -4.24 -23.61 5.84
C MET A 481 -2.91 -23.81 6.58
N ILE A 482 -2.09 -24.80 6.16
CA ILE A 482 -0.81 -25.09 6.82
C ILE A 482 0.26 -24.08 6.39
N SER A 483 0.38 -23.79 5.10
CA SER A 483 1.31 -22.79 4.58
C SER A 483 0.95 -21.40 5.12
N GLY A 484 -0.33 -21.04 5.12
CA GLY A 484 -0.83 -19.79 5.69
C GLY A 484 -0.52 -19.65 7.18
N LEU A 485 -0.74 -20.71 7.97
CA LEU A 485 -0.36 -20.74 9.38
C LEU A 485 1.15 -20.54 9.59
N ALA A 486 1.98 -21.23 8.80
CA ALA A 486 3.43 -21.10 8.86
C ALA A 486 3.88 -19.68 8.47
N GLN A 487 3.32 -19.12 7.39
CA GLN A 487 3.57 -17.75 6.93
C GLN A 487 3.21 -16.73 8.01
N THR A 488 1.99 -16.77 8.55
CA THR A 488 1.53 -15.87 9.62
C THR A 488 2.41 -15.97 10.85
N THR A 489 2.78 -17.19 11.27
CA THR A 489 3.62 -17.41 12.46
C THR A 489 5.03 -16.87 12.26
N VAL A 490 5.74 -17.32 11.24
CA VAL A 490 7.15 -16.95 11.01
C VAL A 490 7.28 -15.45 10.80
N ILE A 491 6.41 -14.85 10.00
CA ILE A 491 6.52 -13.43 9.68
C ILE A 491 6.06 -12.56 10.85
N SER A 492 5.05 -12.98 11.63
CA SER A 492 4.73 -12.29 12.89
C SER A 492 5.91 -12.31 13.86
N LEU A 493 6.63 -13.43 13.97
CA LEU A 493 7.86 -13.51 14.80
C LEU A 493 8.96 -12.57 14.29
N ILE A 494 9.15 -12.48 12.98
CA ILE A 494 10.05 -11.48 12.35
C ILE A 494 9.58 -10.06 12.70
N GLY A 495 8.28 -9.80 12.61
CA GLY A 495 7.66 -8.50 12.90
C GLY A 495 7.83 -8.04 14.35
N ILE A 496 7.81 -8.96 15.32
CA ILE A 496 7.95 -8.60 16.75
C ILE A 496 9.41 -8.56 17.24
N TYR A 497 10.33 -9.32 16.62
CA TYR A 497 11.72 -9.43 17.12
C TYR A 497 12.80 -8.82 16.21
N LEU A 498 12.62 -8.83 14.89
CA LEU A 498 13.65 -8.37 13.95
C LEU A 498 13.35 -6.98 13.39
N VAL A 499 12.12 -6.75 12.92
CA VAL A 499 11.72 -5.47 12.31
C VAL A 499 11.95 -4.27 13.25
N PRO A 500 11.59 -4.32 14.55
CA PRO A 500 11.76 -3.18 15.46
C PRO A 500 13.20 -2.68 15.58
N ARG A 501 14.17 -3.58 15.38
CA ARG A 501 15.61 -3.30 15.53
C ARG A 501 16.21 -2.59 14.33
N VAL A 502 15.48 -2.45 13.23
CA VAL A 502 15.95 -1.76 12.04
C VAL A 502 15.52 -0.30 12.10
N ALA A 503 16.47 0.62 12.28
CA ALA A 503 16.19 2.04 12.54
C ALA A 503 15.32 2.73 11.46
N SER A 504 15.38 2.30 10.20
CA SER A 504 14.61 2.89 9.10
C SER A 504 13.17 2.37 8.95
N PHE A 505 12.85 1.22 9.53
CA PHE A 505 11.53 0.56 9.37
C PHE A 505 10.92 0.09 10.70
N GLY A 506 11.54 0.38 11.85
CA GLY A 506 11.13 -0.17 13.14
C GLY A 506 9.65 0.06 13.43
N PHE A 507 9.13 1.25 13.10
CA PHE A 507 7.72 1.60 13.24
C PHE A 507 6.76 0.72 12.40
N MET A 508 7.26 -0.01 11.41
CA MET A 508 6.46 -0.88 10.57
C MET A 508 6.11 -2.23 11.23
N ALA A 509 6.64 -2.53 12.41
CA ALA A 509 6.49 -3.81 13.10
C ALA A 509 5.03 -4.30 13.22
N TRP A 510 4.11 -3.41 13.61
CA TRP A 510 2.68 -3.74 13.69
C TRP A 510 2.08 -4.15 12.35
N PHE A 511 2.51 -3.54 11.25
CA PHE A 511 2.01 -3.90 9.94
C PHE A 511 2.47 -5.27 9.47
N PHE A 512 3.67 -5.70 9.89
CA PHE A 512 4.10 -7.07 9.62
C PHE A 512 3.18 -8.08 10.31
N VAL A 513 2.83 -7.82 11.57
CA VAL A 513 1.89 -8.67 12.30
C VAL A 513 0.51 -8.63 11.66
N VAL A 514 -0.06 -7.45 11.42
CA VAL A 514 -1.45 -7.32 10.94
C VAL A 514 -1.62 -7.81 9.50
N ASN A 515 -0.72 -7.46 8.57
CA ASN A 515 -0.87 -7.90 7.18
C ASN A 515 -0.67 -9.40 7.01
N THR A 516 0.11 -10.04 7.88
CA THR A 516 0.29 -11.50 7.80
C THR A 516 -0.90 -12.29 8.33
N LEU A 517 -1.81 -11.65 9.08
CA LEU A 517 -3.08 -12.27 9.46
C LEU A 517 -3.94 -12.60 8.23
N VAL A 518 -3.76 -11.88 7.11
CA VAL A 518 -4.45 -12.18 5.84
C VAL A 518 -4.14 -13.60 5.34
N GLN A 519 -2.96 -14.12 5.66
CA GLN A 519 -2.55 -15.46 5.25
C GLN A 519 -3.21 -16.57 6.06
N PHE A 520 -3.85 -16.27 7.19
CA PHE A 520 -4.60 -17.26 7.95
C PHE A 520 -6.12 -17.02 7.82
N PRO A 521 -6.91 -17.99 7.35
CA PRO A 521 -6.59 -19.41 7.10
C PRO A 521 -6.08 -19.74 5.68
N GLY A 522 -5.67 -18.76 4.86
CA GLY A 522 -5.09 -18.99 3.52
C GLY A 522 -6.09 -19.42 2.44
N ILE A 523 -7.32 -19.75 2.82
CA ILE A 523 -8.36 -20.28 1.92
C ILE A 523 -9.35 -19.21 1.42
N VAL A 524 -9.02 -17.91 1.57
CA VAL A 524 -9.95 -16.80 1.28
C VAL A 524 -10.47 -16.78 -0.17
N TYR A 525 -9.69 -17.29 -1.13
CA TYR A 525 -10.09 -17.35 -2.54
C TYR A 525 -10.55 -18.74 -3.03
N VAL A 526 -10.61 -19.75 -2.15
CA VAL A 526 -10.86 -21.15 -2.57
C VAL A 526 -12.16 -21.31 -3.36
N PHE A 527 -13.22 -20.67 -2.90
CA PHE A 527 -14.53 -20.80 -3.53
C PHE A 527 -14.61 -20.01 -4.84
N THR A 528 -13.94 -18.86 -4.93
CA THR A 528 -13.87 -18.09 -6.19
C THR A 528 -13.13 -18.88 -7.26
N HIS A 529 -11.98 -19.50 -6.91
CA HIS A 529 -11.28 -20.41 -7.81
C HIS A 529 -12.12 -21.62 -8.20
N LEU A 530 -12.94 -22.14 -7.29
CA LEU A 530 -13.86 -23.24 -7.61
C LEU A 530 -14.88 -22.86 -8.68
N LEU A 531 -15.45 -21.64 -8.58
CA LEU A 531 -16.40 -21.12 -9.56
C LEU A 531 -15.76 -20.97 -10.93
N LYS A 532 -14.55 -20.40 -10.96
CA LYS A 532 -13.73 -20.27 -12.16
C LYS A 532 -13.46 -21.63 -12.80
N SER A 533 -12.98 -22.58 -12.01
CA SER A 533 -12.67 -23.96 -12.44
C SER A 533 -13.91 -24.71 -12.93
N ALA A 534 -15.07 -24.47 -12.31
CA ALA A 534 -16.35 -25.03 -12.72
C ALA A 534 -16.95 -24.34 -13.97
N GLN A 535 -16.21 -23.43 -14.61
CA GLN A 535 -16.62 -22.65 -15.78
C GLN A 535 -17.87 -21.78 -15.53
N ARG A 536 -18.08 -21.36 -14.28
CA ARG A 536 -19.12 -20.38 -13.89
C ARG A 536 -18.52 -18.99 -13.75
N THR A 537 -17.85 -18.54 -14.81
CA THR A 537 -17.22 -17.23 -14.89
C THR A 537 -18.23 -16.08 -14.79
N ASP A 538 -19.50 -16.35 -15.13
CA ASP A 538 -20.63 -15.44 -14.92
C ASP A 538 -20.83 -15.11 -13.43
N VAL A 539 -20.87 -16.14 -12.58
CA VAL A 539 -21.06 -15.97 -11.13
C VAL A 539 -19.79 -15.48 -10.47
N GLU A 540 -18.64 -15.97 -10.91
CA GLU A 540 -17.33 -15.51 -10.44
C GLU A 540 -17.16 -14.00 -10.67
N ALA A 541 -17.41 -13.53 -11.91
CA ALA A 541 -17.32 -12.11 -12.25
C ALA A 541 -18.30 -11.26 -11.42
N LEU A 542 -19.53 -11.75 -11.21
CA LEU A 542 -20.50 -11.08 -10.34
C LEU A 542 -20.00 -10.97 -8.90
N ILE A 543 -19.44 -12.04 -8.33
CA ILE A 543 -18.91 -12.01 -6.97
C ILE A 543 -17.70 -11.09 -6.87
N ASN A 544 -16.79 -11.13 -7.86
CA ASN A 544 -15.64 -10.23 -7.89
C ASN A 544 -16.10 -8.77 -8.00
N PHE A 545 -17.13 -8.48 -8.80
CA PHE A 545 -17.75 -7.16 -8.90
C PHE A 545 -18.37 -6.70 -7.58
N ILE A 546 -19.19 -7.54 -6.93
CA ILE A 546 -19.80 -7.23 -5.62
C ILE A 546 -18.70 -7.02 -4.57
N SER A 547 -17.68 -7.87 -4.58
CA SER A 547 -16.56 -7.79 -3.62
C SER A 547 -15.74 -6.53 -3.84
N LEU A 548 -15.50 -6.14 -5.09
CA LEU A 548 -14.81 -4.90 -5.43
C LEU A 548 -15.58 -3.68 -4.91
N ILE A 549 -16.88 -3.57 -5.18
CA ILE A 549 -17.67 -2.40 -4.80
C ILE A 549 -17.93 -2.35 -3.29
N PHE A 550 -18.49 -3.42 -2.71
CA PHE A 550 -18.96 -3.36 -1.32
C PHE A 550 -17.86 -3.66 -0.31
N PHE A 551 -16.97 -4.60 -0.61
CA PHE A 551 -15.98 -5.05 0.35
C PHE A 551 -14.65 -4.30 0.19
N GLN A 552 -14.14 -4.13 -1.03
CA GLN A 552 -12.88 -3.41 -1.22
C GLN A 552 -13.10 -1.91 -1.14
N ILE A 553 -13.91 -1.31 -2.02
CA ILE A 553 -14.15 0.14 -2.01
C ILE A 553 -14.89 0.56 -0.74
N GLY A 554 -15.97 -0.12 -0.38
CA GLY A 554 -16.78 0.22 0.80
C GLY A 554 -16.01 0.15 2.13
N LEU A 555 -15.28 -0.94 2.40
CA LEU A 555 -14.51 -1.03 3.66
C LEU A 555 -13.28 -0.12 3.66
N MET A 556 -12.63 0.06 2.51
CA MET A 556 -11.50 0.99 2.37
C MET A 556 -11.95 2.45 2.54
N ALA A 557 -13.22 2.78 2.27
CA ALA A 557 -13.75 4.11 2.53
C ALA A 557 -14.04 4.38 4.03
N VAL A 558 -14.31 3.33 4.82
CA VAL A 558 -14.81 3.47 6.20
C VAL A 558 -13.73 3.15 7.24
N LEU A 559 -13.09 1.98 7.14
CA LEU A 559 -12.21 1.49 8.20
C LEU A 559 -10.94 2.33 8.39
N PRO A 560 -10.25 2.82 7.34
CA PRO A 560 -9.11 3.69 7.54
C PRO A 560 -9.47 4.98 8.28
N ASP A 561 -10.65 5.56 8.07
CA ASP A 561 -11.07 6.76 8.81
C ASP A 561 -11.37 6.45 10.29
N VAL A 562 -12.05 5.33 10.56
CA VAL A 562 -12.28 4.86 11.94
C VAL A 562 -10.96 4.69 12.69
N PHE A 563 -9.99 4.00 12.08
CA PHE A 563 -8.69 3.77 12.69
C PHE A 563 -7.81 5.02 12.69
N ARG A 564 -7.99 5.96 11.75
CA ARG A 564 -7.38 7.28 11.80
C ARG A 564 -7.84 8.04 13.04
N ASN A 565 -9.14 8.05 13.32
CA ASN A 565 -9.70 8.72 14.50
C ASN A 565 -9.23 8.06 15.80
N ILE A 566 -9.15 6.73 15.85
CA ILE A 566 -8.55 6.00 16.99
C ILE A 566 -7.06 6.37 17.14
N GLY A 567 -6.31 6.40 16.05
CA GLY A 567 -4.89 6.79 16.05
C GLY A 567 -4.67 8.25 16.42
N ALA A 568 -5.59 9.15 16.04
CA ALA A 568 -5.55 10.56 16.42
C ALA A 568 -5.70 10.77 17.93
N GLN A 569 -6.51 9.93 18.58
CA GLN A 569 -6.71 9.95 20.03
C GLN A 569 -5.53 9.40 20.82
N ASN A 570 -4.64 8.62 20.19
CA ASN A 570 -3.45 8.07 20.83
C ASN A 570 -2.18 8.67 20.19
N PRO A 571 -1.52 9.63 20.86
CA PRO A 571 -0.33 10.31 20.34
C PRO A 571 0.83 9.38 19.95
N LEU A 572 0.95 8.19 20.56
CA LEU A 572 1.97 7.20 20.21
C LEU A 572 1.75 6.60 18.82
N ILE A 573 0.49 6.30 18.49
CA ILE A 573 0.12 5.68 17.21
C ILE A 573 0.04 6.76 16.13
N GLY A 574 -0.69 7.84 16.40
CA GLY A 574 -0.94 8.90 15.43
C GLY A 574 -1.86 8.50 14.28
N GLU A 575 -2.28 9.52 13.51
CA GLU A 575 -3.22 9.38 12.39
C GLU A 575 -2.70 8.48 11.27
N VAL A 576 -1.40 8.58 10.95
CA VAL A 576 -0.77 7.85 9.83
C VAL A 576 -0.73 6.36 10.10
N ILE A 577 -0.21 5.93 11.26
CA ILE A 577 -0.16 4.50 11.60
C ILE A 577 -1.58 3.96 11.72
N GLY A 578 -2.48 4.69 12.40
CA GLY A 578 -3.88 4.31 12.54
C GLY A 578 -4.57 4.08 11.19
N SER A 579 -4.53 5.06 10.30
CA SER A 579 -5.17 4.95 8.98
C SER A 579 -4.59 3.82 8.13
N SER A 580 -3.26 3.62 8.12
CA SER A 580 -2.63 2.48 7.44
C SER A 580 -3.05 1.13 8.02
N LEU A 581 -3.20 1.01 9.35
CA LEU A 581 -3.71 -0.22 9.98
C LEU A 581 -5.15 -0.49 9.56
N GLY A 582 -5.97 0.57 9.50
CA GLY A 582 -7.33 0.48 8.98
C GLY A 582 -7.39 0.00 7.53
N LEU A 583 -6.44 0.39 6.66
CA LEU A 583 -6.32 -0.14 5.30
C LEU A 583 -6.02 -1.65 5.31
N SER A 584 -5.04 -2.09 6.10
CA SER A 584 -4.68 -3.51 6.23
C SER A 584 -5.87 -4.35 6.72
N ILE A 585 -6.61 -3.85 7.71
CA ILE A 585 -7.79 -4.53 8.27
C ILE A 585 -8.97 -4.53 7.28
N ALA A 586 -9.13 -3.46 6.49
CA ALA A 586 -10.12 -3.42 5.41
C ALA A 586 -9.85 -4.48 4.36
N SER A 587 -8.61 -4.62 3.91
CA SER A 587 -8.22 -5.66 2.96
C SER A 587 -8.51 -7.06 3.52
N TYR A 588 -8.14 -7.34 4.78
CA TYR A 588 -8.40 -8.63 5.41
C TYR A 588 -9.90 -8.96 5.51
N THR A 589 -10.67 -8.00 6.05
CA THR A 589 -12.12 -8.16 6.24
C THR A 589 -12.81 -8.33 4.90
N GLY A 590 -12.36 -7.61 3.87
CA GLY A 590 -12.91 -7.73 2.53
C GLY A 590 -12.67 -9.11 1.91
N SER A 591 -11.47 -9.67 2.06
CA SER A 591 -11.16 -11.02 1.57
C SER A 591 -11.96 -12.11 2.30
N LEU A 592 -12.16 -11.98 3.62
CA LEU A 592 -13.05 -12.89 4.36
C LEU A 592 -14.50 -12.76 3.89
N ALA A 593 -15.01 -11.55 3.70
CA ALA A 593 -16.37 -11.32 3.23
C ALA A 593 -16.57 -11.91 1.83
N GLN A 594 -15.59 -11.75 0.93
CA GLN A 594 -15.57 -12.39 -0.38
C GLN A 594 -15.62 -13.91 -0.27
N MET A 595 -14.79 -14.53 0.59
CA MET A 595 -14.81 -15.97 0.82
C MET A 595 -16.20 -16.47 1.22
N LEU A 596 -16.83 -15.78 2.18
CA LEU A 596 -18.16 -16.15 2.69
C LEU A 596 -19.25 -15.96 1.63
N LEU A 597 -19.17 -14.88 0.84
CA LEU A 597 -20.07 -14.64 -0.27
C LEU A 597 -19.93 -15.75 -1.33
N SER A 598 -18.71 -16.07 -1.76
CA SER A 598 -18.44 -17.16 -2.71
C SER A 598 -18.94 -18.51 -2.19
N ALA A 599 -18.73 -18.80 -0.90
CA ALA A 599 -19.23 -20.02 -0.26
C ALA A 599 -20.76 -20.11 -0.25
N ALA A 600 -21.46 -18.97 -0.12
CA ALA A 600 -22.92 -18.93 -0.15
C ALA A 600 -23.46 -19.26 -1.55
N PHE A 601 -22.81 -18.75 -2.61
CA PHE A 601 -23.17 -19.03 -4.00
C PHE A 601 -22.82 -20.45 -4.45
N LEU A 602 -21.83 -21.11 -3.83
CA LEU A 602 -21.48 -22.49 -4.17
C LEU A 602 -22.70 -23.44 -4.11
N LYS A 603 -23.60 -23.24 -3.15
CA LYS A 603 -24.81 -24.08 -2.98
C LYS A 603 -25.83 -23.96 -4.11
N THR A 604 -25.78 -22.89 -4.91
CA THR A 604 -26.70 -22.66 -6.02
C THR A 604 -26.22 -23.32 -7.30
N ILE A 605 -24.92 -23.63 -7.42
CA ILE A 605 -24.29 -24.09 -8.65
C ILE A 605 -24.26 -25.61 -8.74
N ASP A 606 -23.73 -26.27 -7.73
CA ASP A 606 -23.62 -27.72 -7.76
C ASP A 606 -23.95 -28.33 -6.39
N ALA A 607 -25.11 -28.98 -6.32
CA ALA A 607 -25.58 -29.65 -5.13
C ALA A 607 -24.84 -30.98 -4.85
N ARG A 608 -23.99 -31.46 -5.76
CA ARG A 608 -23.18 -32.68 -5.58
C ARG A 608 -22.17 -32.53 -4.45
N PHE A 609 -21.65 -31.32 -4.24
CA PHE A 609 -20.62 -31.04 -3.24
C PHE A 609 -21.16 -30.27 -2.05
N THR A 610 -20.79 -30.72 -0.86
CA THR A 610 -21.01 -29.98 0.38
C THR A 610 -19.71 -29.34 0.83
N ILE A 611 -19.75 -28.12 1.39
CA ILE A 611 -18.58 -27.43 1.95
C ILE A 611 -17.80 -28.37 2.90
N LYS A 612 -18.50 -29.14 3.74
CA LYS A 612 -17.89 -30.12 4.65
C LYS A 612 -17.05 -31.20 3.93
N GLN A 613 -17.42 -31.61 2.72
CA GLN A 613 -16.67 -32.60 1.94
C GLN A 613 -15.35 -32.03 1.38
N MET A 614 -15.26 -30.71 1.20
CA MET A 614 -14.06 -30.03 0.72
C MET A 614 -12.95 -29.97 1.78
N PHE A 615 -13.30 -30.05 3.07
CA PHE A 615 -12.33 -30.08 4.17
C PHE A 615 -11.87 -31.50 4.55
N ARG A 616 -12.32 -32.55 3.85
CA ARG A 616 -11.87 -33.94 4.09
C ARG A 616 -10.41 -34.14 3.65
N LEU A 617 -9.80 -35.25 4.08
CA LEU A 617 -8.42 -35.65 3.74
C LEU A 617 -8.37 -36.95 2.94
N ASP A 618 -8.92 -36.96 1.72
CA ASP A 618 -8.99 -38.15 0.85
C ASP A 618 -7.92 -38.16 -0.28
N PHE A 619 -6.97 -37.21 -0.28
CA PHE A 619 -5.93 -37.11 -1.30
C PHE A 619 -4.67 -37.94 -0.98
N GLY A 620 -4.00 -38.42 -2.03
CA GLY A 620 -2.77 -39.21 -1.93
C GLY A 620 -1.52 -38.44 -2.37
N TRP A 621 -0.34 -39.00 -2.07
CA TRP A 621 0.95 -38.38 -2.35
C TRP A 621 1.22 -38.13 -3.85
N GLN A 622 0.73 -39.01 -4.73
CA GLN A 622 0.89 -38.81 -6.18
C GLN A 622 0.19 -37.54 -6.66
N LEU A 623 -1.03 -37.28 -6.17
CA LEU A 623 -1.79 -36.05 -6.46
C LEU A 623 -1.04 -34.81 -5.95
N VAL A 624 -0.46 -34.90 -4.75
CA VAL A 624 0.34 -33.82 -4.15
C VAL A 624 1.54 -33.49 -5.03
N LYS A 625 2.31 -34.50 -5.44
CA LYS A 625 3.48 -34.34 -6.32
C LYS A 625 3.12 -33.71 -7.66
N GLU A 626 2.05 -34.20 -8.30
CA GLU A 626 1.56 -33.68 -9.57
C GLU A 626 1.17 -32.20 -9.45
N THR A 627 0.39 -31.87 -8.42
CA THR A 627 -0.12 -30.51 -8.20
C THR A 627 1.03 -29.52 -7.88
N LEU A 628 1.95 -29.90 -6.98
CA LEU A 628 3.08 -29.04 -6.59
C LEU A 628 4.09 -28.85 -7.72
N THR A 629 4.41 -29.90 -8.49
CA THR A 629 5.37 -29.79 -9.60
C THR A 629 4.86 -28.86 -10.67
N PHE A 630 3.55 -28.92 -10.97
CA PHE A 630 2.94 -28.00 -11.92
C PHE A 630 2.90 -26.57 -11.38
N GLY A 631 2.41 -26.37 -10.14
CA GLY A 631 2.32 -25.05 -9.52
C GLY A 631 3.68 -24.35 -9.42
N LEU A 632 4.73 -25.08 -9.00
CA LEU A 632 6.09 -24.53 -8.92
C LEU A 632 6.60 -24.06 -10.29
N LYS A 633 6.41 -24.86 -11.34
CA LYS A 633 6.83 -24.50 -12.70
C LYS A 633 6.10 -23.28 -13.25
N SER A 634 4.80 -23.17 -12.99
CA SER A 634 3.98 -22.08 -13.52
C SER A 634 4.19 -20.75 -12.76
N MET A 635 4.56 -20.82 -11.49
CA MET A 635 4.77 -19.66 -10.61
C MET A 635 6.10 -18.95 -10.82
N LEU A 636 7.16 -19.66 -11.24
CA LEU A 636 8.55 -19.15 -11.27
C LEU A 636 8.69 -17.78 -11.94
N SER A 637 8.01 -17.52 -13.05
CA SER A 637 8.11 -16.22 -13.73
C SER A 637 7.52 -15.08 -12.91
N ASN A 638 6.36 -15.30 -12.28
CA ASN A 638 5.74 -14.30 -11.40
C ASN A 638 6.59 -14.05 -10.15
N VAL A 639 7.16 -15.10 -9.55
CA VAL A 639 7.99 -14.98 -8.35
C VAL A 639 9.25 -14.18 -8.61
N ILE A 640 9.95 -14.46 -9.71
CA ILE A 640 11.15 -13.70 -10.08
C ILE A 640 10.80 -12.22 -10.27
N TYR A 641 9.70 -11.92 -10.98
CA TYR A 641 9.20 -10.56 -11.13
C TYR A 641 8.93 -9.88 -9.77
N LEU A 642 8.26 -10.58 -8.86
CA LEU A 642 7.94 -10.05 -7.53
C LEU A 642 9.18 -9.86 -6.66
N PHE A 643 10.18 -10.73 -6.74
CA PHE A 643 11.46 -10.52 -6.06
C PHE A 643 12.22 -9.32 -6.64
N GLY A 644 12.11 -9.06 -7.95
CA GLY A 644 12.63 -7.84 -8.57
C GLY A 644 11.93 -6.59 -8.05
N ASN A 645 10.60 -6.61 -7.92
CA ASN A 645 9.83 -5.53 -7.26
C ASN A 645 10.25 -5.35 -5.80
N PHE A 646 10.33 -6.44 -5.03
CA PHE A 646 10.76 -6.43 -3.63
C PHE A 646 12.13 -5.81 -3.46
N ALA A 647 13.12 -6.25 -4.23
CA ALA A 647 14.47 -5.69 -4.22
C ALA A 647 14.45 -4.20 -4.57
N SER A 648 13.64 -3.80 -5.56
CA SER A 648 13.54 -2.39 -5.96
C SER A 648 12.92 -1.51 -4.87
N VAL A 649 11.89 -2.00 -4.18
CA VAL A 649 11.28 -1.31 -3.03
C VAL A 649 12.25 -1.22 -1.86
N LEU A 650 12.99 -2.30 -1.57
CA LEU A 650 14.02 -2.29 -0.53
C LEU A 650 15.12 -1.26 -0.83
N ILE A 651 15.55 -1.17 -2.09
CA ILE A 651 16.51 -0.16 -2.53
C ILE A 651 15.96 1.25 -2.34
N ILE A 652 14.70 1.55 -2.72
CA ILE A 652 14.10 2.86 -2.42
C ILE A 652 14.17 3.12 -0.92
N THR A 653 13.71 2.18 -0.09
CA THR A 653 13.57 2.45 1.33
C THR A 653 14.91 2.62 2.05
N LEU A 654 15.98 2.00 1.55
CA LEU A 654 17.31 2.12 2.13
C LEU A 654 18.08 3.35 1.63
N PHE A 655 17.81 3.83 0.42
CA PHE A 655 18.65 4.84 -0.24
C PHE A 655 17.95 6.15 -0.57
N LEU A 656 16.61 6.18 -0.64
CA LEU A 656 15.85 7.39 -0.94
C LEU A 656 15.19 7.95 0.31
N ASN A 657 15.38 9.25 0.52
CA ASN A 657 14.70 9.97 1.57
C ASN A 657 13.21 10.13 1.24
N ASN A 658 12.39 10.27 2.29
CA ASN A 658 10.94 10.43 2.20
C ASN A 658 10.27 9.26 1.46
N TYR A 659 10.86 8.06 1.55
CA TYR A 659 10.43 6.89 0.79
C TYR A 659 8.96 6.53 1.05
N THR A 660 8.40 6.88 2.21
CA THR A 660 6.99 6.68 2.54
C THR A 660 6.09 7.54 1.64
N TYR A 661 6.51 8.74 1.27
CA TYR A 661 5.74 9.60 0.36
C TYR A 661 5.96 9.16 -1.10
N LEU A 662 7.20 8.84 -1.46
CA LEU A 662 7.53 8.32 -2.79
C LEU A 662 6.77 7.02 -3.08
N GLY A 663 6.69 6.12 -2.10
CA GLY A 663 5.89 4.89 -2.18
C GLY A 663 4.40 5.17 -2.37
N SER A 664 3.90 6.26 -1.80
CA SER A 664 2.51 6.69 -1.99
C SER A 664 2.24 7.10 -3.43
N PHE A 665 3.13 7.93 -3.99
CA PHE A 665 3.01 8.42 -5.35
C PHE A 665 3.12 7.29 -6.38
N ILE A 666 4.07 6.38 -6.18
CA ILE A 666 4.22 5.17 -7.00
C ILE A 666 3.00 4.27 -6.85
N GLY A 667 2.52 4.04 -5.62
CA GLY A 667 1.35 3.20 -5.37
C GLY A 667 0.12 3.74 -6.08
N MET A 668 -0.16 5.05 -5.96
CA MET A 668 -1.29 5.69 -6.62
C MET A 668 -1.15 5.64 -8.14
N ALA A 669 0.03 5.97 -8.67
CA ALA A 669 0.30 5.85 -10.09
C ALA A 669 0.12 4.40 -10.59
N THR A 670 0.48 3.40 -9.79
CA THR A 670 0.27 1.99 -10.13
C THR A 670 -1.21 1.64 -10.26
N TYR A 671 -2.04 2.06 -9.31
CA TYR A 671 -3.50 1.82 -9.39
C TYR A 671 -4.15 2.57 -10.55
N LEU A 672 -3.74 3.82 -10.78
CA LEU A 672 -4.32 4.66 -11.82
C LEU A 672 -3.91 4.23 -13.23
N THR A 673 -2.69 3.71 -13.41
CA THR A 673 -2.20 3.22 -14.71
C THR A 673 -2.52 1.74 -14.99
N TYR A 674 -3.11 1.03 -14.02
CA TYR A 674 -3.51 -0.38 -14.17
C TYR A 674 -4.40 -0.65 -15.41
N PRO A 675 -5.31 0.24 -15.84
CA PRO A 675 -6.09 0.03 -17.06
C PRO A 675 -5.23 -0.15 -18.32
N ILE A 676 -4.03 0.41 -18.40
CA ILE A 676 -3.13 0.20 -19.55
C ILE A 676 -2.78 -1.29 -19.70
N LEU A 677 -2.72 -2.03 -18.59
CA LEU A 677 -2.46 -3.47 -18.57
C LEU A 677 -3.70 -4.32 -18.91
N PHE A 678 -4.85 -3.72 -19.22
CA PHE A 678 -6.09 -4.45 -19.47
C PHE A 678 -5.99 -5.46 -20.63
N MET A 679 -5.05 -5.26 -21.57
CA MET A 679 -4.76 -6.22 -22.64
C MET A 679 -4.35 -7.61 -22.15
N THR A 680 -3.82 -7.71 -20.93
CA THR A 680 -3.52 -8.98 -20.26
C THR A 680 -4.74 -9.91 -20.23
N VAL A 681 -5.94 -9.37 -20.03
CA VAL A 681 -7.19 -10.14 -20.02
C VAL A 681 -7.47 -10.78 -21.39
N LEU A 682 -7.20 -10.07 -22.49
CA LEU A 682 -7.34 -10.64 -23.83
C LEU A 682 -6.37 -11.80 -24.04
N TYR A 683 -5.11 -11.62 -23.62
CA TYR A 683 -4.07 -12.63 -23.80
C TYR A 683 -4.32 -13.88 -22.94
N GLU A 684 -4.78 -13.70 -21.71
CA GLU A 684 -5.18 -14.80 -20.83
C GLU A 684 -6.36 -15.57 -21.42
N ASN A 685 -7.40 -14.87 -21.92
CA ASN A 685 -8.53 -15.50 -22.59
C ASN A 685 -8.15 -16.18 -23.91
N ALA A 686 -7.11 -15.70 -24.60
CA ALA A 686 -6.61 -16.29 -25.84
C ALA A 686 -5.80 -17.56 -25.61
N LEU A 687 -5.23 -17.75 -24.41
CA LEU A 687 -4.32 -18.86 -24.08
C LEU A 687 -4.88 -20.24 -24.47
N PRO A 688 -6.12 -20.62 -24.15
CA PRO A 688 -6.66 -21.94 -24.54
C PRO A 688 -6.77 -22.10 -26.06
N THR A 689 -7.25 -21.07 -26.75
CA THR A 689 -7.42 -21.10 -28.21
C THR A 689 -6.09 -21.15 -28.96
N THR A 690 -5.07 -20.45 -28.46
CA THR A 690 -3.71 -20.50 -29.00
C THR A 690 -3.08 -21.87 -28.77
N SER A 691 -3.26 -22.45 -27.58
CA SER A 691 -2.76 -23.79 -27.26
C SER A 691 -3.40 -24.85 -28.16
N GLU A 692 -4.72 -24.79 -28.36
CA GLU A 692 -5.45 -25.68 -29.25
C GLU A 692 -4.96 -25.58 -30.71
N ALA A 693 -4.81 -24.36 -31.23
CA ALA A 693 -4.36 -24.16 -32.61
C ALA A 693 -2.92 -24.66 -32.82
N PHE A 694 -2.00 -24.35 -31.91
CA PHE A 694 -0.59 -24.72 -32.04
C PHE A 694 -0.37 -26.22 -31.88
N ASN A 695 -0.95 -26.83 -30.84
CA ASN A 695 -0.78 -28.26 -30.56
C ASN A 695 -1.44 -29.15 -31.63
N ASN A 696 -2.50 -28.67 -32.28
CA ASN A 696 -3.10 -29.33 -33.44
C ASN A 696 -2.39 -29.00 -34.77
N LYS A 697 -1.17 -28.48 -34.73
CA LYS A 697 -0.33 -28.15 -35.91
C LYS A 697 -0.96 -27.12 -36.87
N LYS A 698 -1.95 -26.34 -36.43
CA LYS A 698 -2.56 -25.25 -37.22
C LYS A 698 -1.71 -23.98 -37.11
N ILE A 699 -0.49 -24.02 -37.65
CA ILE A 699 0.51 -22.96 -37.49
C ILE A 699 0.03 -21.61 -38.07
N LYS A 700 -0.56 -21.60 -39.27
CA LYS A 700 -1.09 -20.36 -39.87
C LYS A 700 -2.20 -19.71 -39.03
N LEU A 701 -3.04 -20.54 -38.38
CA LEU A 701 -4.07 -20.04 -37.47
C LEU A 701 -3.45 -19.44 -36.21
N THR A 702 -2.39 -20.07 -35.70
CA THR A 702 -1.62 -19.55 -34.57
C THR A 702 -0.96 -18.21 -34.91
N GLU A 703 -0.34 -18.10 -36.09
CA GLU A 703 0.21 -16.83 -36.61
C GLU A 703 -0.87 -15.74 -36.71
N ALA A 704 -2.08 -16.09 -37.15
CA ALA A 704 -3.20 -15.16 -37.21
C ALA A 704 -3.65 -14.69 -35.82
N PHE A 705 -3.74 -15.60 -34.83
CA PHE A 705 -4.07 -15.23 -33.45
C PHE A 705 -3.03 -14.30 -32.83
N VAL A 706 -1.74 -14.55 -33.06
CA VAL A 706 -0.66 -13.66 -32.64
C VAL A 706 -0.80 -12.29 -33.29
N SER A 707 -1.08 -12.26 -34.60
CA SER A 707 -1.28 -11.02 -35.35
C SER A 707 -2.48 -10.21 -34.82
N TYR A 708 -3.57 -10.87 -34.45
CA TYR A 708 -4.73 -10.23 -33.82
C TYR A 708 -4.42 -9.71 -32.41
N GLY A 709 -3.62 -10.43 -31.63
CA GLY A 709 -3.13 -9.96 -30.33
C GLY A 709 -2.42 -8.60 -30.44
N PHE A 710 -1.51 -8.45 -31.42
CA PHE A 710 -0.83 -7.17 -31.69
C PHE A 710 -1.79 -6.09 -32.21
N LYS A 711 -2.72 -6.44 -33.10
CA LYS A 711 -3.72 -5.48 -33.59
C LYS A 711 -4.51 -4.87 -32.43
N TYR A 712 -5.08 -5.69 -31.55
CA TYR A 712 -5.89 -5.21 -30.43
C TYR A 712 -5.07 -4.52 -29.36
N PHE A 713 -3.80 -4.91 -29.17
CA PHE A 713 -2.85 -4.15 -28.38
C PHE A 713 -2.75 -2.71 -28.88
N GLY A 714 -2.51 -2.54 -30.18
CA GLY A 714 -2.44 -1.23 -30.81
C GLY A 714 -3.68 -0.39 -30.55
N MET A 715 -4.86 -0.97 -30.77
CA MET A 715 -6.13 -0.24 -30.63
C MET A 715 -6.44 0.19 -29.20
N PHE A 716 -6.20 -0.66 -28.20
CA PHE A 716 -6.63 -0.40 -26.82
C PHE A 716 -5.50 0.05 -25.90
N ALA A 717 -4.32 -0.58 -25.96
CA ALA A 717 -3.22 -0.21 -25.06
C ALA A 717 -2.67 1.18 -25.38
N LEU A 718 -2.52 1.55 -26.67
CA LEU A 718 -2.07 2.89 -27.04
C LEU A 718 -3.10 3.96 -26.67
N LEU A 719 -4.40 3.68 -26.88
CA LEU A 719 -5.47 4.58 -26.45
C LEU A 719 -5.40 4.85 -24.93
N LEU A 720 -5.37 3.79 -24.12
CA LEU A 720 -5.31 3.91 -22.67
C LEU A 720 -4.01 4.57 -22.23
N PHE A 721 -2.87 4.20 -22.82
CA PHE A 721 -1.59 4.89 -22.60
C PHE A 721 -1.71 6.38 -22.86
N THR A 722 -2.27 6.81 -23.99
CA THR A 722 -2.40 8.24 -24.31
C THR A 722 -3.32 8.95 -23.32
N LEU A 723 -4.41 8.32 -22.88
CA LEU A 723 -5.30 8.92 -21.88
C LEU A 723 -4.62 9.19 -20.53
N PHE A 724 -3.67 8.34 -20.09
CA PHE A 724 -2.97 8.51 -18.82
C PHE A 724 -1.62 9.23 -18.95
N ALA A 725 -0.91 9.06 -20.05
CA ALA A 725 0.42 9.66 -20.25
C ALA A 725 0.33 11.16 -20.57
N MET A 726 -0.75 11.61 -21.22
CA MET A 726 -0.89 13.01 -21.62
C MET A 726 -1.22 13.91 -20.42
N PRO A 727 -0.42 14.96 -20.15
CA PRO A 727 -0.70 15.93 -19.07
C PRO A 727 -2.00 16.71 -19.26
N SER A 728 -2.58 16.70 -20.46
CA SER A 728 -3.80 17.44 -20.83
C SER A 728 -5.08 16.59 -20.82
N SER A 729 -5.01 15.31 -20.46
CA SER A 729 -6.15 14.38 -20.44
C SER A 729 -6.53 13.95 -19.02
N VAL A 730 -6.75 12.65 -18.76
CA VAL A 730 -7.08 12.10 -17.44
C VAL A 730 -6.02 12.49 -16.40
N ASN A 731 -4.76 12.62 -16.79
CA ASN A 731 -3.71 13.07 -15.88
C ASN A 731 -3.96 14.49 -15.33
N ARG A 732 -4.46 15.43 -16.17
CA ARG A 732 -4.82 16.79 -15.72
C ARG A 732 -5.98 16.78 -14.73
N ILE A 733 -6.96 15.93 -14.99
CA ILE A 733 -8.12 15.74 -14.10
C ILE A 733 -7.67 15.15 -12.77
N VAL A 734 -6.74 14.19 -12.80
CA VAL A 734 -6.15 13.63 -11.58
C VAL A 734 -5.42 14.72 -10.81
N THR A 735 -4.52 15.49 -11.44
CA THR A 735 -3.73 16.52 -10.76
C THR A 735 -4.52 17.73 -10.27
N SER A 736 -5.68 18.03 -10.89
CA SER A 736 -6.54 19.13 -10.46
C SER A 736 -7.44 18.77 -9.29
N ILE A 737 -7.82 17.50 -9.14
CA ILE A 737 -8.73 17.02 -8.10
C ILE A 737 -7.97 16.61 -6.83
N VAL A 738 -6.75 16.09 -6.96
CA VAL A 738 -5.97 15.65 -5.79
C VAL A 738 -5.57 16.84 -4.90
N PRO A 739 -5.52 16.64 -3.57
CA PRO A 739 -4.95 17.61 -2.66
C PRO A 739 -3.49 17.96 -3.00
N ASP A 740 -3.06 19.13 -2.55
CA ASP A 740 -1.73 19.70 -2.82
C ASP A 740 -0.57 18.72 -2.61
N LEU A 741 -0.56 17.97 -1.50
CA LEU A 741 0.48 17.01 -1.16
C LEU A 741 0.58 15.81 -2.13
N TYR A 742 -0.48 15.53 -2.89
CA TYR A 742 -0.57 14.43 -3.84
C TYR A 742 -0.37 14.87 -5.30
N LYS A 743 -0.27 16.17 -5.58
CA LYS A 743 -0.02 16.69 -6.94
C LYS A 743 1.19 16.05 -7.64
N PRO A 744 2.31 15.69 -6.96
CA PRO A 744 3.43 15.01 -7.60
C PRO A 744 3.06 13.69 -8.30
N VAL A 745 1.96 13.03 -7.91
CA VAL A 745 1.49 11.79 -8.55
C VAL A 745 1.28 11.96 -10.05
N GLY A 746 0.85 13.13 -10.53
CA GLY A 746 0.61 13.34 -11.96
C GLY A 746 1.86 13.18 -12.83
N MET A 747 3.01 13.63 -12.34
CA MET A 747 4.29 13.41 -13.04
C MET A 747 4.64 11.93 -13.07
N VAL A 748 4.41 11.22 -11.96
CA VAL A 748 4.68 9.78 -11.86
C VAL A 748 3.79 8.99 -12.81
N ILE A 749 2.49 9.31 -12.91
CA ILE A 749 1.56 8.67 -13.84
C ILE A 749 2.07 8.77 -15.28
N MET A 750 2.53 9.95 -15.70
CA MET A 750 3.02 10.17 -17.07
C MET A 750 4.15 9.20 -17.42
N PHE A 751 5.20 9.15 -16.61
CA PHE A 751 6.36 8.30 -16.87
C PHE A 751 6.05 6.81 -16.64
N TYR A 752 5.30 6.49 -15.59
CA TYR A 752 4.96 5.11 -15.26
C TYR A 752 4.03 4.47 -16.31
N SER A 753 3.20 5.27 -17.00
CA SER A 753 2.38 4.83 -18.13
C SER A 753 3.21 4.25 -19.29
N ILE A 754 4.41 4.81 -19.53
CA ILE A 754 5.34 4.29 -20.56
C ILE A 754 5.75 2.86 -20.20
N THR A 755 6.13 2.64 -18.95
CA THR A 755 6.48 1.32 -18.44
C THR A 755 5.33 0.33 -18.59
N LYS A 756 4.09 0.73 -18.24
CA LYS A 756 2.91 -0.14 -18.39
C LYS A 756 2.60 -0.50 -19.83
N LEU A 757 2.81 0.41 -20.78
CA LEU A 757 2.65 0.12 -22.21
C LEU A 757 3.59 -1.01 -22.67
N PHE A 758 4.87 -0.95 -22.27
CA PHE A 758 5.84 -1.99 -22.61
C PHE A 758 5.58 -3.31 -21.87
N ILE A 759 5.11 -3.27 -20.63
CA ILE A 759 4.71 -4.47 -19.89
C ILE A 759 3.55 -5.16 -20.60
N ALA A 760 2.50 -4.41 -20.97
CA ALA A 760 1.36 -4.95 -21.70
C ALA A 760 1.82 -5.62 -23.02
N LEU A 761 2.78 -5.04 -23.73
CA LEU A 761 3.36 -5.65 -24.93
C LEU A 761 4.11 -6.95 -24.62
N GLY A 762 4.88 -6.99 -23.52
CA GLY A 762 5.64 -8.17 -23.09
C GLY A 762 4.79 -9.31 -22.53
N ASP A 763 3.63 -8.99 -21.94
CA ASP A 763 2.71 -9.99 -21.39
C ASP A 763 2.07 -10.87 -22.47
N PHE A 764 1.96 -10.39 -23.71
CA PHE A 764 1.58 -11.24 -24.83
C PHE A 764 2.51 -12.47 -24.94
N ALA A 765 3.83 -12.24 -24.87
CA ALA A 765 4.82 -13.31 -24.98
C ALA A 765 4.73 -14.31 -23.83
N LYS A 766 4.34 -13.86 -22.62
CA LYS A 766 4.09 -14.72 -21.46
C LYS A 766 3.04 -15.77 -21.78
N PHE A 767 1.82 -15.32 -22.11
CA PHE A 767 0.70 -16.23 -22.31
C PHE A 767 0.89 -17.08 -23.56
N PHE A 768 1.51 -16.54 -24.61
CA PHE A 768 1.86 -17.31 -25.80
C PHE A 768 2.86 -18.44 -25.49
N LEU A 769 3.96 -18.16 -24.78
CA LEU A 769 4.97 -19.17 -24.43
C LEU A 769 4.43 -20.21 -23.44
N ILE A 770 3.53 -19.82 -22.54
CA ILE A 770 2.81 -20.76 -21.66
C ILE A 770 1.88 -21.65 -22.48
N ALA A 771 1.14 -21.11 -23.46
CA ALA A 771 0.21 -21.87 -24.28
C ALA A 771 0.86 -23.03 -25.06
N ILE A 772 2.16 -22.91 -25.37
CA ILE A 772 2.95 -23.90 -26.12
C ILE A 772 3.93 -24.72 -25.26
N ASP A 773 3.76 -24.71 -23.94
CA ASP A 773 4.61 -25.42 -22.96
C ASP A 773 6.10 -25.03 -23.00
N ARG A 774 6.39 -23.76 -23.30
CA ARG A 774 7.75 -23.17 -23.27
C ARG A 774 7.90 -22.08 -22.20
N ALA A 775 7.17 -22.23 -21.09
CA ALA A 775 7.19 -21.29 -19.97
C ALA A 775 8.60 -21.05 -19.42
N GLY A 776 9.47 -22.07 -19.42
CA GLY A 776 10.86 -21.95 -18.95
C GLY A 776 11.66 -20.87 -19.66
N THR A 777 11.41 -20.63 -20.96
CA THR A 777 12.12 -19.57 -21.67
C THR A 777 11.65 -18.18 -21.27
N TYR A 778 10.36 -18.04 -20.94
CA TYR A 778 9.84 -16.79 -20.40
C TYR A 778 10.40 -16.51 -19.00
N VAL A 779 10.58 -17.55 -18.17
CA VAL A 779 11.24 -17.43 -16.85
C VAL A 779 12.64 -16.82 -16.99
N VAL A 780 13.44 -17.29 -17.95
CA VAL A 780 14.78 -16.73 -18.21
C VAL A 780 14.69 -15.26 -18.65
N ALA A 781 13.75 -14.93 -19.53
CA ALA A 781 13.57 -13.55 -20.00
C ALA A 781 13.22 -12.60 -18.84
N VAL A 782 12.34 -13.03 -17.92
CA VAL A 782 11.97 -12.25 -16.73
C VAL A 782 13.13 -12.15 -15.75
N ALA A 783 13.94 -13.20 -15.58
CA ALA A 783 15.13 -13.14 -14.72
C ALA A 783 16.12 -12.08 -15.21
N ILE A 784 16.40 -12.06 -16.51
CA ILE A 784 17.31 -11.06 -17.10
C ILE A 784 16.70 -9.66 -16.99
N GLU A 785 15.40 -9.50 -17.26
CA GLU A 785 14.69 -8.23 -17.06
C GLU A 785 14.87 -7.69 -15.63
N GLN A 786 14.65 -8.52 -14.60
CA GLN A 786 14.77 -8.07 -13.21
C GLN A 786 16.22 -7.77 -12.82
N LEU A 787 17.20 -8.52 -13.34
CA LEU A 787 18.61 -8.22 -13.13
C LEU A 787 19.02 -6.88 -13.76
N ILE A 788 18.58 -6.62 -15.00
CA ILE A 788 18.82 -5.34 -15.68
C ILE A 788 18.19 -4.19 -14.89
N ARG A 789 16.96 -4.38 -14.42
CA ARG A 789 16.26 -3.38 -13.60
C ARG A 789 17.03 -3.04 -12.33
N ILE A 790 17.43 -4.04 -11.55
CA ILE A 790 18.15 -3.83 -10.28
C ILE A 790 19.52 -3.18 -10.55
N ALA A 791 20.25 -3.64 -11.56
CA ALA A 791 21.53 -3.07 -11.94
C ALA A 791 21.40 -1.59 -12.35
N PHE A 792 20.40 -1.28 -13.19
CA PHE A 792 20.11 0.10 -13.57
C PHE A 792 19.77 0.94 -12.35
N LEU A 793 18.88 0.46 -11.48
CA LEU A 793 18.46 1.17 -10.28
C LEU A 793 19.66 1.51 -9.38
N LEU A 794 20.51 0.54 -9.06
CA LEU A 794 21.71 0.76 -8.23
C LEU A 794 22.70 1.75 -8.87
N SER A 795 22.86 1.71 -10.19
CA SER A 795 23.77 2.62 -10.90
C SER A 795 23.22 4.05 -11.03
N ALA A 796 21.90 4.21 -11.13
CA ALA A 796 21.25 5.48 -11.43
C ALA A 796 20.64 6.16 -10.20
N ILE A 797 20.51 5.48 -9.06
CA ILE A 797 19.87 6.04 -7.86
C ILE A 797 20.59 7.29 -7.34
N GLY A 798 21.93 7.33 -7.43
CA GLY A 798 22.70 8.51 -7.00
C GLY A 798 22.44 9.75 -7.87
N SER A 799 22.25 9.58 -9.18
CA SER A 799 22.11 10.68 -10.15
C SER A 799 20.67 11.05 -10.47
N LEU A 800 19.79 10.06 -10.65
CA LEU A 800 18.38 10.23 -11.01
C LEU A 800 17.43 10.16 -9.79
N GLN A 801 17.94 9.79 -8.61
CA GLN A 801 17.18 9.77 -7.35
C GLN A 801 15.85 9.00 -7.51
N PHE A 802 14.71 9.62 -7.18
CA PHE A 802 13.39 9.04 -7.34
C PHE A 802 13.07 8.59 -8.78
N PHE A 803 13.51 9.33 -9.81
CA PHE A 803 13.27 8.96 -11.20
C PHE A 803 14.04 7.71 -11.62
N ALA A 804 15.16 7.38 -10.95
CA ALA A 804 15.86 6.13 -11.17
C ALA A 804 14.90 4.94 -11.02
N PHE A 805 14.04 4.98 -9.99
CA PHE A 805 13.05 3.92 -9.76
C PHE A 805 11.97 3.88 -10.84
N VAL A 806 11.43 5.04 -11.22
CA VAL A 806 10.37 5.13 -12.23
C VAL A 806 10.86 4.57 -13.58
N PHE A 807 12.12 4.85 -13.93
CA PHE A 807 12.71 4.40 -15.20
C PHE A 807 13.39 3.03 -15.14
N ALA A 808 13.71 2.50 -13.95
CA ALA A 808 14.46 1.24 -13.82
C ALA A 808 13.80 0.05 -14.49
N GLU A 809 12.47 0.01 -14.57
CA GLU A 809 11.75 -1.08 -15.23
C GLU A 809 11.93 -1.05 -16.76
N ILE A 810 12.10 0.13 -17.37
CA ILE A 810 12.04 0.29 -18.83
C ILE A 810 13.13 -0.51 -19.57
N PRO A 811 14.43 -0.41 -19.24
CA PRO A 811 15.47 -1.14 -19.97
C PRO A 811 15.26 -2.66 -19.89
N GLY A 812 14.88 -3.16 -18.72
CA GLY A 812 14.61 -4.59 -18.51
C GLY A 812 13.41 -5.07 -19.32
N VAL A 813 12.29 -4.33 -19.29
CA VAL A 813 11.07 -4.69 -20.01
C VAL A 813 11.31 -4.65 -21.53
N ILE A 814 11.98 -3.61 -22.04
CA ILE A 814 12.33 -3.51 -23.47
C ILE A 814 13.19 -4.70 -23.88
N PHE A 815 14.21 -5.05 -23.10
CA PHE A 815 15.02 -6.24 -23.35
C PHE A 815 14.17 -7.50 -23.42
N LYS A 816 13.29 -7.73 -22.44
CA LYS A 816 12.38 -8.90 -22.43
C LYS A 816 11.51 -8.94 -23.68
N VAL A 817 10.88 -7.82 -24.06
CA VAL A 817 10.02 -7.73 -25.25
C VAL A 817 10.81 -8.09 -26.50
N ILE A 818 11.99 -7.49 -26.70
CA ILE A 818 12.84 -7.76 -27.87
C ILE A 818 13.30 -9.23 -27.86
N PHE A 819 13.82 -9.71 -26.74
CA PHE A 819 14.33 -11.07 -26.60
C PHE A 819 13.25 -12.12 -26.90
N THR A 820 12.08 -11.98 -26.28
CA THR A 820 10.97 -12.92 -26.46
C THR A 820 10.39 -12.83 -27.88
N TRP A 821 10.35 -11.64 -28.48
CA TRP A 821 9.94 -11.46 -29.87
C TRP A 821 10.92 -12.12 -30.85
N VAL A 822 12.22 -11.85 -30.72
CA VAL A 822 13.26 -12.44 -31.59
C VAL A 822 13.23 -13.96 -31.51
N LEU A 823 13.12 -14.50 -30.29
CA LEU A 823 13.04 -15.93 -30.07
C LEU A 823 11.80 -16.53 -30.73
N THR A 824 10.63 -15.92 -30.49
CA THR A 824 9.35 -16.41 -31.03
C THR A 824 9.37 -16.39 -32.55
N ASN A 825 9.82 -15.27 -33.14
CA ASN A 825 9.85 -15.06 -34.58
C ASN A 825 10.86 -15.98 -35.30
N LYS A 826 12.03 -16.22 -34.69
CA LYS A 826 13.08 -17.05 -35.31
C LYS A 826 12.94 -18.54 -35.05
N ARG A 827 12.41 -18.96 -33.88
CA ARG A 827 12.44 -20.37 -33.44
C ARG A 827 11.08 -21.05 -33.29
N ILE A 828 9.96 -20.31 -33.32
CA ILE A 828 8.63 -20.87 -33.03
C ILE A 828 7.68 -20.68 -34.22
N ILE A 829 7.32 -19.44 -34.55
CA ILE A 829 6.40 -19.09 -35.64
C ILE A 829 6.82 -17.78 -36.30
N LYS A 830 6.46 -17.55 -37.57
CA LYS A 830 6.74 -16.28 -38.21
C LYS A 830 5.69 -15.25 -37.80
N VAL A 831 6.08 -14.32 -36.93
CA VAL A 831 5.18 -13.29 -36.40
C VAL A 831 4.93 -12.24 -37.49
N ARG A 832 3.67 -12.09 -37.92
CA ARG A 832 3.27 -11.05 -38.89
C ARG A 832 2.57 -9.90 -38.16
N VAL A 833 3.30 -8.82 -37.91
CA VAL A 833 2.69 -7.62 -37.33
C VAL A 833 2.12 -6.76 -38.46
N ASN A 834 0.81 -6.50 -38.42
CA ASN A 834 0.22 -5.50 -39.30
C ASN A 834 0.50 -4.11 -38.70
N TRP A 835 1.62 -3.51 -39.09
CA TRP A 835 2.09 -2.22 -38.55
C TRP A 835 1.08 -1.09 -38.71
N TRP A 836 0.30 -1.10 -39.79
CA TRP A 836 -0.75 -0.09 -40.00
C TRP A 836 -1.82 -0.18 -38.93
N GLN A 837 -2.37 -1.38 -38.69
CA GLN A 837 -3.43 -1.58 -37.71
C GLN A 837 -2.93 -1.59 -36.25
N THR A 838 -1.65 -1.87 -36.03
CA THR A 838 -1.05 -2.01 -34.71
C THR A 838 -0.46 -0.69 -34.19
N LEU A 839 0.23 0.08 -35.03
CA LEU A 839 0.93 1.29 -34.59
C LEU A 839 0.46 2.54 -35.32
N VAL A 840 0.38 2.52 -36.65
CA VAL A 840 0.17 3.76 -37.42
C VAL A 840 -1.23 4.32 -37.21
N ALA A 841 -2.28 3.55 -37.50
CA ALA A 841 -3.65 4.02 -37.35
C ALA A 841 -4.00 4.35 -35.89
N PRO A 842 -3.72 3.47 -34.90
CA PRO A 842 -3.95 3.82 -33.49
C PRO A 842 -3.09 5.01 -33.03
N GLY A 843 -1.84 5.11 -33.47
CA GLY A 843 -0.95 6.22 -33.14
C GLY A 843 -1.45 7.56 -33.67
N LEU A 844 -1.95 7.61 -34.91
CA LEU A 844 -2.61 8.80 -35.46
C LEU A 844 -3.88 9.16 -34.68
N SER A 845 -4.70 8.17 -34.30
CA SER A 845 -5.86 8.41 -33.43
C SER A 845 -5.45 8.95 -32.06
N CYS A 846 -4.36 8.43 -31.48
CA CYS A 846 -3.83 8.91 -30.21
C CYS A 846 -3.31 10.35 -30.32
N LEU A 847 -2.63 10.72 -31.41
CA LEU A 847 -2.21 12.09 -31.67
C LEU A 847 -3.41 13.04 -31.82
N ALA A 848 -4.49 12.59 -32.47
CA ALA A 848 -5.72 13.39 -32.56
C ALA A 848 -6.36 13.59 -31.18
N ILE A 849 -6.45 12.53 -30.36
CA ILE A 849 -6.97 12.61 -28.98
C ILE A 849 -6.09 13.51 -28.11
N ALA A 850 -4.77 13.40 -28.25
CA ALA A 850 -3.80 14.26 -27.58
C ALA A 850 -3.99 15.74 -27.95
N GLY A 851 -4.17 16.02 -29.25
CA GLY A 851 -4.45 17.37 -29.75
C GLY A 851 -5.75 17.94 -29.19
N ILE A 852 -6.81 17.13 -29.14
CA ILE A 852 -8.09 17.52 -28.51
C ILE A 852 -7.90 17.80 -27.02
N GLY A 853 -7.22 16.91 -26.29
CA GLY A 853 -6.94 17.09 -24.87
C GLY A 853 -6.16 18.38 -24.61
N TRP A 854 -5.09 18.61 -25.37
CA TRP A 854 -4.30 19.85 -25.28
C TRP A 854 -5.14 21.10 -25.58
N PHE A 855 -5.95 21.08 -26.64
CA PHE A 855 -6.85 22.17 -26.99
C PHE A 855 -7.88 22.45 -25.88
N LEU A 856 -8.56 21.42 -25.35
CA LEU A 856 -9.48 21.57 -24.22
C LEU A 856 -8.80 22.16 -22.99
N SER A 857 -7.53 21.82 -22.79
CA SER A 857 -6.76 22.27 -21.66
C SER A 857 -6.40 23.77 -21.72
N LEU A 858 -6.45 24.39 -22.92
CA LEU A 858 -6.30 25.84 -23.11
C LEU A 858 -7.55 26.63 -22.68
N PHE A 859 -8.73 26.00 -22.58
CA PHE A 859 -9.97 26.66 -22.14
C PHE A 859 -10.20 26.54 -20.63
N TYR A 860 -9.40 25.72 -19.96
CA TYR A 860 -9.55 25.45 -18.53
C TYR A 860 -8.71 26.40 -17.66
N ASP A 861 -7.60 26.92 -18.20
CA ASP A 861 -6.83 28.02 -17.64
C ASP A 861 -7.48 29.37 -17.99
#